data_AF-C5DXE9-F1
#
_entry.id   AF-C5DXE9-F1
#
_cell.length_a   1.000
_cell.length_b   1.000
_cell.length_c   1.000
_cell.angle_alpha   90.00
_cell.angle_beta   90.00
_cell.angle_gamma   90.00
#
_symmetry.space_group_name_H-M   'P 1'
#
loop_
_entity.id
_entity.type
_entity.pdbx_description
1 polymer ?
#
loop_
_entity_poly.entity_id
_entity_poly.type
_entity_poly.pdbx_seq_one_letter_code
_entity_poly.pdbx_strand_id
1 'polypeptide(L)'
;MSLKVDSMSSKTNKTQDVSLKGSAKVLNELIETSKNLPTTSSELGSIQLSVNEIRKRTHDLRQKKDISSDHTKAHYLLAGSGLAIEDVDLSLKNLQSKQLLEQPVSKKQVEGELDTYLETKKDENILSSIENLLSVAAKDFDNFVNQNLSLDWDQRKEEVRENFGILIQGKNHTDSTKNVAPLNPKLPTWGNQGSSILNSGETRLNVNENYAVREKFEKYAKIIYRFNNARQANQDFPLLKELSQALANGGDLKNRQLLESSKILEGLKSNSDVVQNAKSYLQNQFLEYVDHLYKKNLSEGLPTNINKIKSFIDSKLKNPNNTWKFNNLTFINGTPIWALIFYLLRAGLLQEALEVAVNNKASFKKVEQSFLTYLKAYVSSKDHTLPVEFSARLHTEYSQHIKSSLDGDPFRLAVYKIIGRCDLTRRNISFITLSVEDWLWIHFMLIKDDIADSDPVYERYSLSDFQNIIVSYGHTRFTNYYSQVLILSGLYELAVEYAYSISEIDAVHLAIVMANQGLLKVDNDRSSSSGTDFITVKSNQRKINFAKVLGNYTRSFKYSDPRIAAEYLILIALVATPEQVELCHEALRELVLETKEFTILLGKINRDGTRIPGVLEERQSLLHLKDEKEFLRKITEHAALKADEDGRVYDCLLLYQLSEEYNIVITIVNSLLSDLLSNTDLDQPLVTMDENNETNPVLIAKKIVCIYIENLEISQKVQTKNKETCIILLKLADARRAYQAKQWETTLAQIEELDLLPFSDEVSARRKAQDFTALNENIVKNIPTLLVMVMSCISQLIAGLNQSDYQSVTKAQQVEALKNVSRNCMMYAGMVQYKMPRETYSALIRLDIDCKV
;
A
#
# COMPACT_ATOMS: atom_id res chain seq x y z
N MET A 1 73.74 -36.84 5.37
CA MET A 1 74.87 -36.15 6.02
C MET A 1 74.31 -35.07 6.94
N SER A 2 74.69 -35.15 8.22
CA SER A 2 74.74 -34.09 9.26
C SER A 2 73.52 -33.18 9.49
N LEU A 3 72.78 -33.33 10.59
CA LEU A 3 73.07 -32.88 11.98
C LEU A 3 72.85 -31.35 12.23
N LYS A 4 71.72 -31.07 12.91
CA LYS A 4 71.61 -30.47 14.26
C LYS A 4 71.62 -28.93 14.48
N VAL A 5 70.63 -28.52 15.31
CA VAL A 5 70.57 -27.46 16.36
C VAL A 5 69.72 -26.18 16.12
N ASP A 6 68.51 -26.23 16.70
CA ASP A 6 67.79 -25.34 17.66
C ASP A 6 67.62 -23.81 17.59
N SER A 7 66.34 -23.44 17.81
CA SER A 7 65.73 -22.34 18.58
C SER A 7 65.47 -20.97 17.93
N MET A 8 64.18 -20.60 17.77
CA MET A 8 63.60 -19.34 18.27
C MET A 8 62.07 -19.23 18.08
N SER A 9 61.50 -18.41 18.94
CA SER A 9 60.10 -18.13 19.31
C SER A 9 59.22 -17.37 18.32
N SER A 10 57.91 -17.60 18.47
CA SER A 10 56.72 -16.73 18.22
C SER A 10 56.89 -15.33 17.60
N LYS A 11 56.06 -15.01 16.59
CA LYS A 11 55.52 -13.66 16.29
C LYS A 11 54.30 -13.69 15.36
N THR A 12 53.14 -13.55 16.01
CA THR A 12 51.93 -12.77 15.69
C THR A 12 51.87 -11.92 14.42
N ASN A 13 50.77 -12.10 13.66
CA ASN A 13 50.32 -11.29 12.51
C ASN A 13 49.90 -9.86 12.91
N LYS A 14 50.49 -8.85 12.26
CA LYS A 14 50.05 -7.44 12.24
C LYS A 14 49.41 -7.12 10.88
N THR A 15 48.09 -7.03 10.79
CA THR A 15 47.41 -6.46 9.60
C THR A 15 46.03 -5.80 9.86
N GLN A 16 45.68 -5.43 11.10
CA GLN A 16 44.37 -4.78 11.38
C GLN A 16 44.40 -3.29 11.81
N ASP A 17 45.57 -2.67 11.96
CA ASP A 17 45.67 -1.28 12.50
C ASP A 17 45.64 -0.13 11.47
N VAL A 18 45.43 -0.42 10.17
CA VAL A 18 45.56 0.61 9.12
C VAL A 18 44.24 1.30 8.76
N SER A 19 43.06 0.66 8.94
CA SER A 19 41.79 1.27 8.49
C SER A 19 41.18 2.30 9.46
N LEU A 20 41.51 2.24 10.76
CA LEU A 20 40.98 3.16 11.78
C LEU A 20 41.61 4.55 11.75
N LYS A 21 42.82 4.70 11.19
CA LYS A 21 43.49 6.01 11.08
C LYS A 21 42.99 6.85 9.89
N GLY A 22 42.39 6.21 8.88
CA GLY A 22 41.82 6.91 7.71
C GLY A 22 40.52 7.64 8.05
N SER A 23 39.63 6.99 8.79
CA SER A 23 38.34 7.56 9.22
C SER A 23 38.51 8.72 10.22
N ALA A 24 39.49 8.65 11.12
CA ALA A 24 39.80 9.75 12.04
C ALA A 24 40.36 11.00 11.34
N LYS A 25 41.10 10.83 10.23
CA LYS A 25 41.57 11.94 9.40
C LYS A 25 40.43 12.60 8.64
N VAL A 26 39.54 11.82 8.03
CA VAL A 26 38.35 12.34 7.33
C VAL A 26 37.43 13.08 8.29
N LEU A 27 37.27 12.59 9.54
CA LEU A 27 36.47 13.28 10.56
C LEU A 27 37.10 14.62 10.98
N ASN A 28 38.43 14.66 11.16
CA ASN A 28 39.13 15.90 11.49
C ASN A 28 39.13 16.90 10.34
N GLU A 29 39.21 16.43 9.09
CA GLU A 29 39.11 17.25 7.89
C GLU A 29 37.68 17.78 7.70
N LEU A 30 36.65 16.98 8.08
CA LEU A 30 35.26 17.46 8.15
C LEU A 30 35.04 18.51 9.25
N ILE A 31 35.74 18.38 10.39
CA ILE A 31 35.70 19.34 11.50
C ILE A 31 36.46 20.63 11.16
N GLU A 32 37.56 20.55 10.41
CA GLU A 32 38.26 21.75 9.92
C GLU A 32 37.49 22.44 8.80
N THR A 33 36.85 21.69 7.90
CA THR A 33 35.99 22.26 6.87
C THR A 33 34.69 22.85 7.44
N SER A 34 34.15 22.29 8.53
CA SER A 34 33.02 22.89 9.25
C SER A 34 33.36 24.22 9.93
N LYS A 35 34.62 24.37 10.37
CA LYS A 35 35.14 25.64 10.95
C LYS A 35 35.38 26.74 9.90
N ASN A 36 35.48 26.38 8.62
CA ASN A 36 35.75 27.31 7.52
C ASN A 36 34.51 27.69 6.69
N LEU A 37 33.31 27.25 7.09
CA LEU A 37 32.07 27.76 6.48
C LEU A 37 31.84 29.22 6.91
N PRO A 38 31.55 30.14 5.97
CA PRO A 38 31.28 31.53 6.30
C PRO A 38 29.99 31.61 7.12
N THR A 39 30.15 31.94 8.39
CA THR A 39 29.04 32.24 9.31
C THR A 39 28.35 33.50 8.84
N THR A 40 27.16 33.37 8.27
CA THR A 40 26.24 34.50 8.19
C THR A 40 25.73 34.79 9.60
N SER A 41 25.75 36.06 9.98
CA SER A 41 25.28 36.67 11.23
C SER A 41 26.16 36.51 12.49
N SER A 42 27.03 37.51 12.65
CA SER A 42 27.61 37.99 13.89
C SER A 42 26.55 38.43 14.92
N GLU A 43 26.95 38.41 16.19
CA GLU A 43 26.34 39.10 17.37
C GLU A 43 25.52 38.33 18.41
N LEU A 44 25.63 36.99 18.49
CA LEU A 44 25.42 36.30 19.77
C LEU A 44 26.61 35.40 20.05
N GLY A 45 27.43 35.80 21.02
CA GLY A 45 28.63 35.08 21.45
C GLY A 45 28.32 33.62 21.79
N SER A 46 29.32 32.76 21.57
CA SER A 46 29.27 31.32 21.82
C SER A 46 28.69 30.98 23.20
N ILE A 47 27.46 30.47 23.23
CA ILE A 47 26.87 29.91 24.45
C ILE A 47 27.41 28.49 24.61
N GLN A 48 28.65 28.37 25.10
CA GLN A 48 29.09 27.18 25.83
C GLN A 48 28.87 27.46 27.31
N LEU A 49 27.62 27.33 27.79
CA LEU A 49 27.35 27.36 29.22
C LEU A 49 27.58 25.98 29.81
N SER A 50 28.35 25.91 30.88
CA SER A 50 28.53 24.67 31.63
C SER A 50 27.22 24.27 32.33
N VAL A 51 27.00 22.96 32.52
CA VAL A 51 25.76 22.41 33.14
C VAL A 51 25.49 23.04 34.52
N ASN A 52 26.53 23.48 35.23
CA ASN A 52 26.41 24.17 36.52
C ASN A 52 25.94 25.63 36.40
N GLU A 53 26.28 26.34 35.33
CA GLU A 53 25.75 27.68 35.06
C GLU A 53 24.32 27.65 34.55
N ILE A 54 23.96 26.60 33.79
CA ILE A 54 22.56 26.36 33.40
C ILE A 54 21.73 26.17 34.66
N ARG A 55 22.14 25.28 35.58
CA ARG A 55 21.43 25.03 36.85
C ARG A 55 21.24 26.30 37.69
N LYS A 56 22.26 27.16 37.76
CA LYS A 56 22.18 28.43 38.50
C LYS A 56 21.17 29.38 37.85
N ARG A 57 21.21 29.52 36.51
CA ARG A 57 20.24 30.33 35.76
C ARG A 57 18.82 29.78 35.78
N THR A 58 18.65 28.45 35.79
CA THR A 58 17.32 27.83 35.95
C THR A 58 16.74 28.13 37.33
N HIS A 59 17.59 28.19 38.36
CA HIS A 59 17.18 28.57 39.71
C HIS A 59 16.80 30.06 39.81
N ASP A 60 17.53 30.95 39.13
CA ASP A 60 17.23 32.38 39.10
C ASP A 60 15.97 32.70 38.28
N LEU A 61 15.70 31.94 37.20
CA LEU A 61 14.47 32.05 36.40
C LEU A 61 13.23 31.57 37.15
N ARG A 62 13.38 30.58 38.05
CA ARG A 62 12.27 30.08 38.86
C ARG A 62 11.82 31.06 39.95
N GLN A 63 12.66 32.04 40.32
CA GLN A 63 12.34 33.04 41.34
C GLN A 63 11.62 34.29 40.81
N LYS A 64 11.58 34.53 39.50
CA LYS A 64 10.87 35.69 38.93
C LYS A 64 9.47 35.30 38.45
N LYS A 65 8.50 35.37 39.35
CA LYS A 65 7.08 35.42 39.01
C LYS A 65 6.64 36.89 39.06
N ASP A 66 6.37 37.45 37.87
CA ASP A 66 5.45 38.55 37.56
C ASP A 66 5.87 39.13 36.20
N ILE A 67 5.15 38.76 35.14
CA ILE A 67 5.37 39.28 33.78
C ILE A 67 4.25 40.27 33.48
N SER A 68 4.61 41.55 33.48
CA SER A 68 3.84 42.62 32.86
C SER A 68 3.88 42.48 31.33
N SER A 69 2.75 42.78 30.69
CA SER A 69 2.54 42.73 29.24
C SER A 69 3.28 43.86 28.52
N ASP A 70 4.46 43.58 27.95
CA ASP A 70 5.08 44.44 26.95
C ASP A 70 5.51 43.61 25.74
N HIS A 71 4.75 43.73 24.65
CA HIS A 71 4.95 43.05 23.37
C HIS A 71 6.14 43.58 22.54
N THR A 72 6.96 44.46 23.11
CA THR A 72 8.07 45.12 22.40
C THR A 72 9.19 44.14 21.99
N LYS A 73 9.29 42.99 22.66
CA LYS A 73 10.32 41.97 22.35
C LYS A 73 9.95 41.04 21.18
N ALA A 74 8.66 40.89 20.87
CA ALA A 74 8.23 40.12 19.71
C ALA A 74 8.56 40.84 18.39
N HIS A 75 8.59 42.18 18.41
CA HIS A 75 8.91 43.02 17.25
C HIS A 75 10.33 42.83 16.73
N TYR A 76 11.31 42.59 17.61
CA TYR A 76 12.69 42.33 17.19
C TYR A 76 12.91 40.91 16.68
N LEU A 77 12.12 39.93 17.15
CA LEU A 77 12.20 38.54 16.70
C LEU A 77 11.65 38.34 15.28
N LEU A 78 10.60 39.09 14.91
CA LEU A 78 9.98 39.01 13.58
C LEU A 78 10.81 39.72 12.48
N ALA A 79 11.56 40.77 12.82
CA ALA A 79 12.47 41.41 11.86
C ALA A 79 13.68 40.52 11.52
N GLY A 80 14.06 39.59 12.41
CA GLY A 80 15.17 38.67 12.21
C GLY A 80 14.89 37.49 11.27
N SER A 81 13.62 37.22 10.92
CA SER A 81 13.23 36.08 10.07
C SER A 81 13.10 36.41 8.57
N GLY A 82 13.52 37.61 8.13
CA GLY A 82 13.60 37.96 6.71
C GLY A 82 12.25 38.29 6.03
N LEU A 83 11.20 38.53 6.82
CA LEU A 83 9.90 38.98 6.31
C LEU A 83 9.86 40.51 6.30
N ALA A 84 9.63 41.11 5.13
CA ALA A 84 9.39 42.55 5.01
C ALA A 84 8.05 42.90 5.68
N ILE A 85 8.10 43.77 6.70
CA ILE A 85 6.95 44.15 7.53
C ILE A 85 5.83 44.79 6.70
N GLU A 86 6.15 45.41 5.57
CA GLU A 86 5.16 46.01 4.66
C GLU A 86 4.18 44.97 4.09
N ASP A 87 4.65 43.75 3.81
CA ASP A 87 3.80 42.67 3.28
C ASP A 87 2.91 42.04 4.36
N VAL A 88 3.40 41.99 5.60
CA VAL A 88 2.62 41.50 6.75
C VAL A 88 1.56 42.53 7.14
N ASP A 89 1.90 43.82 7.16
CA ASP A 89 0.97 44.90 7.49
C ASP A 89 -0.11 45.10 6.40
N LEU A 90 0.25 44.87 5.13
CA LEU A 90 -0.71 44.79 4.02
C LEU A 90 -1.62 43.56 4.13
N SER A 91 -1.08 42.40 4.54
CA SER A 91 -1.85 41.17 4.74
C SER A 91 -2.79 41.26 5.95
N LEU A 92 -2.33 41.90 7.04
CA LEU A 92 -3.12 42.16 8.24
C LEU A 92 -4.21 43.21 7.98
N LYS A 93 -3.92 44.26 7.22
CA LYS A 93 -4.94 45.21 6.76
C LYS A 93 -5.97 44.56 5.84
N ASN A 94 -5.56 43.66 4.95
CA ASN A 94 -6.48 42.87 4.11
C ASN A 94 -7.35 41.88 4.92
N LEU A 95 -6.82 41.34 6.02
CA LEU A 95 -7.56 40.46 6.92
C LEU A 95 -8.52 41.24 7.83
N GLN A 96 -8.08 42.39 8.36
CA GLN A 96 -8.93 43.30 9.15
C GLN A 96 -10.04 43.92 8.31
N SER A 97 -9.79 44.25 7.04
CA SER A 97 -10.83 44.74 6.13
C SER A 97 -11.87 43.70 5.74
N LYS A 98 -11.63 42.41 6.00
CA LYS A 98 -12.59 41.33 5.75
C LYS A 98 -13.44 40.94 6.97
N GLN A 99 -13.17 41.50 8.15
CA GLN A 99 -13.83 41.10 9.39
C GLN A 99 -14.78 42.14 10.01
N LEU A 100 -15.15 43.20 9.28
CA LEU A 100 -16.24 44.10 9.69
C LEU A 100 -17.02 44.57 8.46
N LEU A 101 -17.96 43.73 8.02
CA LEU A 101 -19.15 44.19 7.28
C LEU A 101 -20.40 43.82 8.09
N GLU A 102 -20.44 44.25 9.35
CA GLU A 102 -21.70 44.42 10.06
C GLU A 102 -22.40 45.63 9.43
N GLN A 103 -23.44 45.38 8.64
CA GLN A 103 -24.36 46.43 8.22
C GLN A 103 -25.13 46.96 9.45
N PRO A 104 -25.21 48.28 9.67
CA PRO A 104 -26.14 48.81 10.66
C PRO A 104 -27.55 48.77 10.03
N VAL A 105 -28.34 47.76 10.38
CA VAL A 105 -29.76 47.72 10.01
C VAL A 105 -30.47 48.85 10.74
N SER A 106 -31.05 49.76 9.96
CA SER A 106 -31.82 50.90 10.43
C SER A 106 -33.02 50.43 11.26
N LYS A 107 -33.22 51.06 12.43
CA LYS A 107 -34.42 50.91 13.25
C LYS A 107 -35.67 51.23 12.44
N LYS A 108 -36.50 50.21 12.17
CA LYS A 108 -37.92 50.36 11.88
C LYS A 108 -38.68 49.43 12.83
N GLN A 109 -39.42 50.03 13.76
CA GLN A 109 -40.44 49.33 14.54
C GLN A 109 -41.56 48.89 13.60
N VAL A 110 -41.87 47.58 13.53
CA VAL A 110 -43.24 47.03 13.40
C VAL A 110 -43.24 45.57 13.89
N GLU A 111 -44.06 45.29 14.90
CA GLU A 111 -44.69 44.03 15.35
C GLU A 111 -44.06 42.67 14.94
N GLY A 112 -43.44 41.98 15.92
CA GLY A 112 -43.00 40.58 15.80
C GLY A 112 -42.04 40.08 16.89
N GLU A 113 -42.06 40.66 18.11
CA GLU A 113 -40.96 40.51 19.09
C GLU A 113 -40.73 39.08 19.64
N LEU A 114 -41.69 38.15 19.56
CA LEU A 114 -41.50 36.80 20.12
C LEU A 114 -40.78 35.85 19.16
N ASP A 115 -41.14 35.87 17.88
CA ASP A 115 -40.58 34.94 16.89
C ASP A 115 -39.14 35.29 16.54
N THR A 116 -38.82 36.57 16.41
CA THR A 116 -37.43 37.02 16.18
C THR A 116 -36.55 36.75 17.41
N TYR A 117 -37.08 36.87 18.62
CA TYR A 117 -36.36 36.51 19.84
C TYR A 117 -36.14 35.00 19.96
N LEU A 118 -37.12 34.18 19.57
CA LEU A 118 -37.01 32.72 19.55
C LEU A 118 -36.01 32.24 18.48
N GLU A 119 -35.99 32.86 17.30
CA GLU A 119 -34.98 32.59 16.27
C GLU A 119 -33.58 32.98 16.75
N THR A 120 -33.43 34.17 17.34
CA THR A 120 -32.14 34.61 17.89
C THR A 120 -31.65 33.68 19.01
N LYS A 121 -32.56 33.23 19.89
CA LYS A 121 -32.23 32.28 20.96
C LYS A 121 -31.93 30.88 20.45
N LYS A 122 -32.60 30.44 19.39
CA LYS A 122 -32.31 29.18 18.70
C LYS A 122 -30.92 29.25 18.07
N ASP A 123 -30.58 30.34 17.40
CA ASP A 123 -29.29 30.52 16.76
C ASP A 123 -28.15 30.63 17.80
N GLU A 124 -28.36 31.32 18.92
CA GLU A 124 -27.42 31.31 20.07
C GLU A 124 -27.25 29.89 20.67
N ASN A 125 -28.32 29.11 20.75
CA ASN A 125 -28.26 27.74 21.29
C ASN A 125 -27.55 26.80 20.31
N ILE A 126 -27.76 26.98 19.01
CA ILE A 126 -27.04 26.24 17.96
C ILE A 126 -25.55 26.62 17.99
N LEU A 127 -25.22 27.90 18.09
CA LEU A 127 -23.83 28.36 18.18
C LEU A 127 -23.14 27.82 19.43
N SER A 128 -23.77 27.91 20.59
CA SER A 128 -23.21 27.33 21.83
C SER A 128 -23.10 25.81 21.81
N SER A 129 -24.00 25.12 21.08
CA SER A 129 -23.90 23.67 20.84
C SER A 129 -22.75 23.32 19.90
N ILE A 130 -22.51 24.12 18.86
CA ILE A 130 -21.39 23.94 17.94
C ILE A 130 -20.06 24.23 18.67
N GLU A 131 -20.00 25.27 19.49
CA GLU A 131 -18.82 25.57 20.30
C GLU A 131 -18.53 24.48 21.33
N ASN A 132 -19.56 23.94 22.00
CA ASN A 132 -19.40 22.80 22.89
C ASN A 132 -18.93 21.56 22.14
N LEU A 133 -19.51 21.25 20.97
CA LEU A 133 -19.06 20.12 20.14
C LEU A 133 -17.61 20.30 19.69
N LEU A 134 -17.20 21.51 19.33
CA LEU A 134 -15.85 21.82 18.90
C LEU A 134 -14.85 21.76 20.07
N SER A 135 -15.26 22.20 21.27
CA SER A 135 -14.47 22.06 22.49
C SER A 135 -14.32 20.59 22.94
N VAL A 136 -15.38 19.79 22.79
CA VAL A 136 -15.33 18.34 23.09
C VAL A 136 -14.46 17.63 22.07
N ALA A 137 -14.61 17.92 20.78
CA ALA A 137 -13.77 17.35 19.72
C ALA A 137 -12.29 17.74 19.89
N ALA A 138 -12.00 18.97 20.31
CA ALA A 138 -10.63 19.40 20.61
C ALA A 138 -10.03 18.63 21.81
N LYS A 139 -10.83 18.42 22.87
CA LYS A 139 -10.39 17.59 24.02
C LYS A 139 -10.19 16.13 23.65
N ASP A 140 -11.08 15.56 22.84
CA ASP A 140 -10.96 14.17 22.38
C ASP A 140 -9.75 14.01 21.45
N PHE A 141 -9.48 14.99 20.60
CA PHE A 141 -8.26 15.05 19.79
C PHE A 141 -7.01 15.16 20.67
N ASP A 142 -6.99 16.06 21.66
CA ASP A 142 -5.87 16.19 22.59
C ASP A 142 -5.65 14.90 23.41
N ASN A 143 -6.71 14.22 23.83
CA ASN A 143 -6.63 12.93 24.51
C ASN A 143 -6.08 11.84 23.59
N PHE A 144 -6.56 11.77 22.35
CA PHE A 144 -6.07 10.84 21.33
C PHE A 144 -4.60 11.08 21.01
N VAL A 145 -4.20 12.34 20.83
CA VAL A 145 -2.81 12.74 20.60
C VAL A 145 -1.96 12.39 21.81
N ASN A 146 -2.38 12.69 23.04
CA ASN A 146 -1.61 12.37 24.24
C ASN A 146 -1.43 10.87 24.43
N GLN A 147 -2.46 10.05 24.21
CA GLN A 147 -2.37 8.60 24.33
C GLN A 147 -1.44 8.03 23.25
N ASN A 148 -1.65 8.40 21.98
CA ASN A 148 -0.86 7.84 20.87
C ASN A 148 0.57 8.38 20.81
N LEU A 149 0.81 9.67 21.06
CA LEU A 149 2.19 10.20 21.13
C LEU A 149 2.93 9.72 22.37
N SER A 150 2.28 9.47 23.52
CA SER A 150 2.97 8.92 24.69
C SER A 150 3.48 7.50 24.46
N LEU A 151 2.66 6.67 23.79
CA LEU A 151 3.01 5.31 23.38
C LEU A 151 4.18 5.32 22.38
N ASP A 152 4.11 6.20 21.37
CA ASP A 152 5.17 6.39 20.38
C ASP A 152 6.46 6.96 20.97
N TRP A 153 6.37 7.86 21.96
CA TRP A 153 7.54 8.47 22.59
C TRP A 153 8.29 7.50 23.49
N ASP A 154 7.60 6.66 24.25
CA ASP A 154 8.27 5.65 25.07
C ASP A 154 8.88 4.54 24.20
N GLN A 155 8.21 4.14 23.11
CA GLN A 155 8.78 3.21 22.13
C GLN A 155 9.99 3.79 21.40
N ARG A 156 9.90 5.01 20.86
CA ARG A 156 11.04 5.67 20.21
C ARG A 156 12.17 5.97 21.18
N LYS A 157 11.87 6.31 22.44
CA LYS A 157 12.88 6.55 23.47
C LYS A 157 13.64 5.26 23.79
N GLU A 158 12.95 4.11 23.81
CA GLU A 158 13.60 2.82 24.02
C GLU A 158 14.39 2.38 22.78
N GLU A 159 13.87 2.56 21.57
CA GLU A 159 14.61 2.33 20.32
C GLU A 159 15.83 3.24 20.18
N VAL A 160 15.74 4.51 20.61
CA VAL A 160 16.88 5.43 20.65
C VAL A 160 17.86 4.99 21.72
N ARG A 161 17.43 4.50 22.90
CA ARG A 161 18.35 3.97 23.92
C ARG A 161 19.08 2.71 23.47
N GLU A 162 18.42 1.85 22.69
CA GLU A 162 19.02 0.68 22.05
C GLU A 162 20.00 1.08 20.93
N ASN A 163 19.61 2.01 20.05
CA ASN A 163 20.44 2.50 18.96
C ASN A 163 21.67 3.29 19.45
N PHE A 164 21.62 3.87 20.65
CA PHE A 164 22.75 4.57 21.28
C PHE A 164 23.50 3.74 22.35
N GLY A 165 23.14 2.46 22.56
CA GLY A 165 23.93 1.52 23.36
C GLY A 165 24.06 1.83 24.86
N ILE A 166 23.08 2.52 25.46
CA ILE A 166 23.13 2.93 26.87
C ILE A 166 22.44 1.87 27.75
N LEU A 167 23.10 0.73 27.98
CA LEU A 167 22.79 -0.13 29.13
C LEU A 167 23.64 0.30 30.34
N ILE A 168 22.98 0.85 31.36
CA ILE A 168 23.54 0.96 32.70
C ILE A 168 23.57 -0.45 33.29
N GLN A 169 24.77 -1.01 33.44
CA GLN A 169 25.01 -2.24 34.19
C GLN A 169 24.59 -2.06 35.66
N GLY A 170 23.46 -2.64 36.03
CA GLY A 170 23.02 -2.83 37.41
C GLY A 170 23.48 -4.18 37.95
N LYS A 171 24.42 -4.13 38.91
CA LYS A 171 25.11 -5.17 39.68
C LYS A 171 24.39 -6.52 39.94
N ASN A 172 25.19 -7.57 39.79
CA ASN A 172 25.01 -8.95 40.23
C ASN A 172 24.72 -9.11 41.74
N HIS A 173 23.81 -10.03 42.07
CA HIS A 173 23.92 -10.88 43.28
C HIS A 173 23.77 -12.36 42.86
N THR A 174 24.71 -13.16 43.33
CA THR A 174 24.92 -14.59 43.07
C THR A 174 24.08 -15.45 44.02
N ASP A 175 23.41 -16.51 43.54
CA ASP A 175 23.75 -17.89 43.94
C ASP A 175 22.96 -19.00 43.22
N SER A 176 23.74 -20.02 42.84
CA SER A 176 23.50 -21.41 42.41
C SER A 176 22.07 -21.95 42.16
N THR A 177 21.80 -22.47 40.95
CA THR A 177 21.79 -23.94 40.63
C THR A 177 21.39 -24.24 39.17
N LYS A 178 22.25 -25.01 38.48
CA LYS A 178 22.13 -25.88 37.27
C LYS A 178 21.00 -25.70 36.21
N ASN A 179 21.46 -25.57 34.96
CA ASN A 179 20.88 -26.02 33.67
C ASN A 179 19.52 -25.46 33.21
N VAL A 180 19.53 -24.27 32.58
CA VAL A 180 18.67 -23.93 31.43
C VAL A 180 19.45 -22.95 30.54
N ALA A 181 19.45 -23.17 29.23
CA ALA A 181 19.96 -22.20 28.25
C ALA A 181 19.22 -20.85 28.37
N PRO A 182 19.87 -19.69 28.23
CA PRO A 182 19.20 -18.41 28.39
C PRO A 182 18.22 -18.16 27.24
N LEU A 183 16.93 -18.17 27.60
CA LEU A 183 15.82 -17.69 26.78
C LEU A 183 15.99 -16.16 26.62
N ASN A 184 16.43 -15.71 25.45
CA ASN A 184 16.11 -14.36 25.00
C ASN A 184 14.59 -14.31 24.76
N PRO A 185 13.80 -13.39 25.36
CA PRO A 185 12.49 -13.10 24.84
C PRO A 185 12.69 -12.19 23.62
N LYS A 186 13.03 -12.79 22.48
CA LYS A 186 12.53 -12.20 21.24
C LYS A 186 11.01 -12.23 21.38
N LEU A 187 10.36 -11.07 21.35
CA LEU A 187 8.92 -11.03 21.09
C LEU A 187 8.65 -11.99 19.93
N PRO A 188 7.77 -12.98 20.08
CA PRO A 188 7.48 -13.87 18.98
C PRO A 188 6.80 -13.03 17.90
N THR A 189 7.49 -12.84 16.78
CA THR A 189 6.90 -12.35 15.53
C THR A 189 6.06 -13.52 15.00
N TRP A 190 4.84 -13.63 15.53
CA TRP A 190 3.90 -14.69 15.20
C TRP A 190 3.26 -14.38 13.84
N GLY A 191 3.22 -15.36 12.93
CA GLY A 191 2.43 -15.30 11.69
C GLY A 191 3.18 -15.18 10.35
N ASN A 192 4.52 -15.14 10.30
CA ASN A 192 5.25 -14.92 9.04
C ASN A 192 5.53 -16.21 8.22
N GLN A 193 4.68 -17.23 8.31
CA GLN A 193 4.84 -18.49 7.54
C GLN A 193 4.12 -18.49 6.18
N GLY A 194 3.52 -17.36 5.77
CA GLY A 194 3.05 -17.13 4.40
C GLY A 194 3.66 -15.84 3.84
N SER A 195 4.15 -15.89 2.59
CA SER A 195 4.65 -14.71 1.89
C SER A 195 3.49 -13.75 1.55
N SER A 196 3.20 -12.81 2.44
CA SER A 196 2.15 -11.80 2.24
C SER A 196 2.46 -10.89 1.04
N ILE A 197 1.47 -10.64 0.20
CA ILE A 197 1.57 -9.75 -0.99
C ILE A 197 1.89 -8.32 -0.54
N LEU A 198 1.41 -7.92 0.63
CA LEU A 198 1.60 -6.58 1.19
C LEU A 198 2.94 -6.37 1.92
N ASN A 199 3.64 -7.46 2.28
CA ASN A 199 4.86 -7.41 3.09
C ASN A 199 6.10 -8.06 2.44
N SER A 200 5.97 -8.63 1.24
CA SER A 200 7.04 -9.39 0.56
C SER A 200 8.09 -8.54 -0.19
N GLY A 201 7.93 -7.22 -0.27
CA GLY A 201 8.84 -6.33 -1.01
C GLY A 201 9.36 -5.12 -0.21
N GLU A 202 10.51 -4.60 -0.62
CA GLU A 202 11.09 -3.35 -0.12
C GLU A 202 10.67 -2.18 -1.03
N THR A 203 10.05 -1.14 -0.49
CA THR A 203 9.81 0.14 -1.18
C THR A 203 10.60 1.24 -0.47
N ARG A 204 11.19 2.16 -1.25
CA ARG A 204 11.86 3.35 -0.72
C ARG A 204 10.94 4.57 -0.69
N LEU A 205 9.76 4.46 -1.30
CA LEU A 205 8.78 5.53 -1.39
C LEU A 205 8.02 5.67 -0.06
N ASN A 206 8.04 6.87 0.50
CA ASN A 206 7.06 7.29 1.48
C ASN A 206 6.24 8.43 0.89
N VAL A 207 4.97 8.16 0.58
CA VAL A 207 4.05 9.15 -0.01
C VAL A 207 3.84 10.37 0.89
N ASN A 208 4.01 10.20 2.20
CA ASN A 208 3.83 11.24 3.20
C ASN A 208 5.15 11.95 3.56
N GLU A 209 6.23 11.75 2.80
CA GLU A 209 7.54 12.36 3.08
C GLU A 209 7.57 13.88 2.87
N ASN A 210 6.89 14.37 1.83
CA ASN A 210 6.90 15.77 1.45
C ASN A 210 5.60 16.16 0.73
N TYR A 211 5.31 17.47 0.73
CA TYR A 211 4.06 18.01 0.18
C TYR A 211 3.91 17.74 -1.32
N ALA A 212 4.98 17.88 -2.11
CA ALA A 212 4.91 17.72 -3.57
C ALA A 212 4.60 16.26 -3.98
N VAL A 213 5.20 15.29 -3.29
CA VAL A 213 4.96 13.86 -3.48
C VAL A 213 3.55 13.49 -3.03
N ARG A 214 3.08 14.04 -1.90
CA ARG A 214 1.71 13.84 -1.43
C ARG A 214 0.68 14.43 -2.40
N GLU A 215 0.90 15.65 -2.89
CA GLU A 215 0.03 16.30 -3.86
C GLU A 215 -0.05 15.50 -5.17
N LYS A 216 1.10 15.00 -5.65
CA LYS A 216 1.16 14.11 -6.81
C LYS A 216 0.40 12.81 -6.55
N PHE A 217 0.60 12.17 -5.41
CA PHE A 217 -0.15 10.98 -5.00
C PHE A 217 -1.66 11.21 -5.03
N GLU A 218 -2.15 12.28 -4.42
CA GLU A 218 -3.59 12.57 -4.38
C GLU A 218 -4.19 12.86 -5.76
N LYS A 219 -3.45 13.56 -6.63
CA LYS A 219 -3.86 13.78 -8.02
C LYS A 219 -4.03 12.44 -8.75
N TYR A 220 -3.07 11.54 -8.62
CA TYR A 220 -3.11 10.24 -9.27
C TYR A 220 -4.19 9.32 -8.66
N ALA A 221 -4.35 9.31 -7.34
CA ALA A 221 -5.40 8.58 -6.64
C ALA A 221 -6.80 9.03 -7.10
N LYS A 222 -7.02 10.34 -7.30
CA LYS A 222 -8.27 10.88 -7.87
C LYS A 222 -8.54 10.37 -9.29
N ILE A 223 -7.50 10.25 -10.13
CA ILE A 223 -7.63 9.68 -11.48
C ILE A 223 -8.01 8.21 -11.39
N ILE A 224 -7.34 7.43 -10.54
CA ILE A 224 -7.65 6.00 -10.33
C ILE A 224 -9.07 5.79 -9.80
N TYR A 225 -9.52 6.61 -8.85
CA TYR A 225 -10.89 6.57 -8.34
C TYR A 225 -11.93 6.81 -9.45
N ARG A 226 -11.70 7.82 -10.30
CA ARG A 226 -12.57 8.09 -11.47
C ARG A 226 -12.52 6.96 -12.49
N PHE A 227 -11.35 6.37 -12.69
CA PHE A 227 -11.18 5.22 -13.58
C PHE A 227 -11.96 4.00 -13.08
N ASN A 228 -11.89 3.67 -11.78
CA ASN A 228 -12.67 2.59 -11.19
C ASN A 228 -14.19 2.86 -11.26
N ASN A 229 -14.62 4.11 -11.05
CA ASN A 229 -16.03 4.50 -11.27
C ASN A 229 -16.48 4.25 -12.71
N ALA A 230 -15.68 4.67 -13.69
CA ALA A 230 -16.00 4.48 -15.10
C ALA A 230 -16.05 2.99 -15.48
N ARG A 231 -15.09 2.19 -14.98
CA ARG A 231 -15.09 0.72 -15.14
C ARG A 231 -16.35 0.09 -14.56
N GLN A 232 -16.74 0.49 -13.35
CA GLN A 232 -17.94 -0.01 -12.69
C GLN A 232 -19.22 0.38 -13.43
N ALA A 233 -19.25 1.55 -14.05
CA ALA A 233 -20.34 2.02 -14.89
C ALA A 233 -20.30 1.51 -16.35
N ASN A 234 -19.29 0.70 -16.72
CA ASN A 234 -19.01 0.29 -18.10
C ASN A 234 -18.89 1.47 -19.09
N GLN A 235 -18.25 2.55 -18.67
CA GLN A 235 -17.98 3.74 -19.49
C GLN A 235 -16.52 3.80 -19.93
N ASP A 236 -16.28 4.28 -21.15
CA ASP A 236 -14.93 4.50 -21.67
C ASP A 236 -14.24 5.64 -20.90
N PHE A 237 -13.04 5.37 -20.38
CA PHE A 237 -12.23 6.36 -19.65
C PHE A 237 -10.83 6.47 -20.27
N PRO A 238 -10.41 7.67 -20.72
CA PRO A 238 -9.10 7.87 -21.35
C PRO A 238 -7.98 7.97 -20.30
N LEU A 239 -7.72 6.86 -19.58
CA LEU A 239 -6.78 6.80 -18.45
C LEU A 239 -5.40 7.36 -18.79
N LEU A 240 -4.84 6.94 -19.93
CA LEU A 240 -3.51 7.37 -20.37
C LEU A 240 -3.44 8.89 -20.61
N LYS A 241 -4.51 9.50 -21.13
CA LYS A 241 -4.56 10.94 -21.41
C LYS A 241 -4.57 11.76 -20.13
N GLU A 242 -5.38 11.35 -19.15
CA GLU A 242 -5.47 11.99 -17.83
C GLU A 242 -4.13 11.89 -17.08
N LEU A 243 -3.48 10.71 -17.11
CA LEU A 243 -2.16 10.53 -16.51
C LEU A 243 -1.08 11.32 -17.24
N SER A 244 -1.13 11.41 -18.57
CA SER A 244 -0.19 12.21 -19.35
C SER A 244 -0.31 13.71 -19.05
N GLN A 245 -1.53 14.21 -18.84
CA GLN A 245 -1.76 15.59 -18.40
C GLN A 245 -1.22 15.85 -16.99
N ALA A 246 -1.40 14.89 -16.07
CA ALA A 246 -0.83 14.98 -14.73
C ALA A 246 0.71 14.98 -14.77
N LEU A 247 1.32 14.19 -15.65
CA LEU A 247 2.76 14.12 -15.89
C LEU A 247 3.32 15.41 -16.51
N ALA A 248 2.61 16.02 -17.47
CA ALA A 248 3.05 17.22 -18.18
C ALA A 248 3.25 18.44 -17.26
N ASN A 249 2.56 18.48 -16.13
CA ASN A 249 2.67 19.57 -15.16
C ASN A 249 3.92 19.47 -14.26
N GLY A 250 4.67 18.35 -14.32
CA GLY A 250 5.91 18.17 -13.57
C GLY A 250 7.14 18.50 -14.41
N GLY A 251 7.82 19.62 -14.13
CA GLY A 251 8.91 20.17 -14.96
C GLY A 251 10.24 19.39 -15.06
N ASP A 252 10.36 18.17 -14.52
CA ASP A 252 11.62 17.43 -14.53
C ASP A 252 11.93 16.75 -15.87
N LEU A 253 13.22 16.72 -16.23
CA LEU A 253 13.73 16.03 -17.42
C LEU A 253 13.34 14.53 -17.45
N LYS A 254 13.26 13.90 -16.27
CA LYS A 254 12.79 12.51 -16.08
C LYS A 254 11.31 12.36 -16.41
N ASN A 255 10.48 13.32 -16.01
CA ASN A 255 9.05 13.34 -16.36
C ASN A 255 8.86 13.50 -17.87
N ARG A 256 9.76 14.22 -18.55
CA ARG A 256 9.73 14.32 -20.02
C ARG A 256 9.96 12.98 -20.70
N GLN A 257 10.85 12.15 -20.17
CA GLN A 257 11.07 10.79 -20.70
C GLN A 257 9.79 9.95 -20.58
N LEU A 258 9.15 9.97 -19.41
CA LEU A 258 7.91 9.24 -19.14
C LEU A 258 6.72 9.80 -19.95
N LEU A 259 6.65 11.11 -20.14
CA LEU A 259 5.62 11.74 -20.97
C LEU A 259 5.71 11.32 -22.43
N GLU A 260 6.93 11.30 -23.01
CA GLU A 260 7.12 10.78 -24.37
C GLU A 260 6.80 9.28 -24.46
N SER A 261 7.16 8.50 -23.43
CA SER A 261 6.72 7.11 -23.29
C SER A 261 5.19 6.97 -23.28
N SER A 262 4.47 7.85 -22.59
CA SER A 262 3.00 7.87 -22.58
C SER A 262 2.41 8.23 -23.95
N LYS A 263 3.01 9.17 -24.70
CA LYS A 263 2.59 9.46 -26.08
C LYS A 263 2.77 8.26 -27.01
N ILE A 264 3.86 7.50 -26.84
CA ILE A 264 4.07 6.26 -27.59
C ILE A 264 2.93 5.29 -27.30
N LEU A 265 2.58 5.08 -26.03
CA LEU A 265 1.48 4.21 -25.63
C LEU A 265 0.11 4.65 -26.16
N GLU A 266 -0.10 5.94 -26.41
CA GLU A 266 -1.36 6.46 -26.99
C GLU A 266 -1.50 6.06 -28.46
N GLY A 267 -0.37 6.01 -29.18
CA GLY A 267 -0.32 5.55 -30.57
C GLY A 267 -0.44 4.03 -30.73
N LEU A 268 -0.25 3.25 -29.65
CA LEU A 268 -0.38 1.79 -29.67
C LEU A 268 -1.85 1.38 -29.55
N LYS A 269 -2.42 0.81 -30.62
CA LYS A 269 -3.75 0.21 -30.57
C LYS A 269 -3.66 -1.20 -29.96
N SER A 270 -4.56 -1.53 -29.03
CA SER A 270 -4.69 -2.89 -28.49
C SER A 270 -4.91 -3.89 -29.65
N ASN A 271 -4.17 -5.01 -29.63
CA ASN A 271 -4.15 -6.08 -30.67
C ASN A 271 -3.46 -5.80 -32.02
N SER A 272 -2.55 -4.83 -32.12
CA SER A 272 -1.78 -4.61 -33.36
C SER A 272 -0.32 -5.05 -33.25
N ASP A 273 0.25 -5.48 -34.37
CA ASP A 273 1.66 -5.89 -34.49
C ASP A 273 2.60 -4.80 -33.95
N VAL A 274 3.43 -5.17 -32.96
CA VAL A 274 4.41 -4.30 -32.30
C VAL A 274 5.35 -3.65 -33.33
N VAL A 275 5.80 -4.43 -34.31
CA VAL A 275 6.76 -3.97 -35.32
C VAL A 275 6.11 -2.90 -36.20
N GLN A 276 4.91 -3.16 -36.71
CA GLN A 276 4.18 -2.20 -37.53
C GLN A 276 3.86 -0.91 -36.78
N ASN A 277 3.41 -1.01 -35.53
CA ASN A 277 3.13 0.16 -34.71
C ASN A 277 4.36 1.02 -34.47
N ALA A 278 5.49 0.39 -34.12
CA ALA A 278 6.73 1.11 -33.89
C ALA A 278 7.22 1.80 -35.18
N LYS A 279 7.09 1.15 -36.34
CA LYS A 279 7.38 1.76 -37.65
C LYS A 279 6.52 2.99 -37.89
N SER A 280 5.20 2.86 -37.76
CA SER A 280 4.25 3.97 -38.00
C SER A 280 4.47 5.12 -37.03
N TYR A 281 4.72 4.84 -35.74
CA TYR A 281 5.04 5.87 -34.76
C TYR A 281 6.30 6.64 -35.15
N LEU A 282 7.41 5.94 -35.43
CA LEU A 282 8.68 6.56 -35.78
C LEU A 282 8.59 7.35 -37.09
N GLN A 283 7.81 6.88 -38.07
CA GLN A 283 7.55 7.55 -39.34
C GLN A 283 6.76 8.85 -39.14
N ASN A 284 5.67 8.79 -38.39
CA ASN A 284 4.84 9.97 -38.08
C ASN A 284 5.63 11.00 -37.26
N GLN A 285 6.37 10.55 -36.24
CA GLN A 285 7.25 11.41 -35.44
C GLN A 285 8.27 12.17 -36.32
N PHE A 286 8.87 11.49 -37.29
CA PHE A 286 9.79 12.13 -38.23
C PHE A 286 9.10 13.09 -39.18
N LEU A 287 7.92 12.73 -39.70
CA LEU A 287 7.15 13.60 -40.59
C LEU A 287 6.70 14.89 -39.89
N GLU A 288 6.22 14.79 -38.63
CA GLU A 288 5.88 15.94 -37.80
C GLU A 288 7.09 16.85 -37.55
N TYR A 289 8.26 16.27 -37.32
CA TYR A 289 9.51 17.02 -37.17
C TYR A 289 9.89 17.75 -38.46
N VAL A 290 9.76 17.11 -39.62
CA VAL A 290 9.98 17.73 -40.94
C VAL A 290 8.99 18.87 -41.18
N ASP A 291 7.72 18.67 -40.87
CA ASP A 291 6.67 19.69 -40.98
C ASP A 291 6.97 20.91 -40.11
N HIS A 292 7.42 20.68 -38.88
CA HIS A 292 7.80 21.75 -37.96
C HIS A 292 9.04 22.51 -38.46
N LEU A 293 10.03 21.81 -39.01
CA LEU A 293 11.23 22.43 -39.58
C LEU A 293 10.87 23.27 -40.81
N TYR A 294 10.01 22.76 -41.69
CA TYR A 294 9.55 23.47 -42.89
C TYR A 294 8.79 24.76 -42.53
N LYS A 295 7.92 24.72 -41.51
CA LYS A 295 7.23 25.92 -41.00
C LYS A 295 8.19 26.97 -40.47
N LYS A 296 9.34 26.56 -39.91
CA LYS A 296 10.37 27.47 -39.39
C LYS A 296 11.23 28.08 -40.50
N ASN A 297 11.50 27.31 -41.55
CA ASN A 297 12.33 27.69 -42.69
C ASN A 297 11.47 27.69 -43.96
N LEU A 298 10.58 28.68 -44.11
CA LEU A 298 9.72 28.78 -45.30
C LEU A 298 10.59 28.78 -46.57
N SER A 299 10.43 27.74 -47.37
CA SER A 299 11.09 27.58 -48.67
C SER A 299 10.13 28.02 -49.77
N GLU A 300 10.65 28.56 -50.87
CA GLU A 300 9.84 28.91 -52.05
C GLU A 300 9.30 27.63 -52.72
N GLY A 301 7.97 27.46 -52.73
CA GLY A 301 7.30 26.38 -53.42
C GLY A 301 5.99 25.91 -52.77
N LEU A 302 5.24 25.08 -53.50
CA LEU A 302 4.04 24.42 -52.97
C LEU A 302 4.45 23.46 -51.83
N PRO A 303 3.73 23.42 -50.68
CA PRO A 303 4.08 22.64 -49.50
C PRO A 303 3.72 21.14 -49.66
N THR A 304 4.19 20.51 -50.73
CA THR A 304 4.06 19.06 -50.94
C THR A 304 5.02 18.31 -50.04
N ASN A 305 4.70 17.07 -49.66
CA ASN A 305 5.56 16.25 -48.81
C ASN A 305 6.98 16.07 -49.40
N ILE A 306 7.08 15.93 -50.73
CA ILE A 306 8.36 15.84 -51.44
C ILE A 306 9.19 17.12 -51.24
N ASN A 307 8.58 18.31 -51.37
CA ASN A 307 9.29 19.58 -51.19
C ASN A 307 9.69 19.83 -49.74
N LYS A 308 8.85 19.43 -48.78
CA LYS A 308 9.19 19.49 -47.35
C LYS A 308 10.42 18.64 -47.03
N ILE A 309 10.49 17.42 -47.57
CA ILE A 309 11.65 16.54 -47.40
C ILE A 309 12.89 17.09 -48.13
N LYS A 310 12.74 17.67 -49.32
CA LYS A 310 13.86 18.36 -50.00
C LYS A 310 14.42 19.51 -49.15
N SER A 311 13.55 20.34 -48.59
CA SER A 311 13.93 21.43 -47.68
C SER A 311 14.63 20.90 -46.43
N PHE A 312 14.13 19.80 -45.84
CA PHE A 312 14.79 19.11 -44.74
C PHE A 312 16.20 18.64 -45.11
N ILE A 313 16.36 18.01 -46.27
CA ILE A 313 17.65 17.52 -46.79
C ILE A 313 18.64 18.68 -46.97
N ASP A 314 18.20 19.76 -47.61
CA ASP A 314 19.04 20.95 -47.81
C ASP A 314 19.44 21.59 -46.48
N SER A 315 18.53 21.64 -45.50
CA SER A 315 18.80 22.24 -44.20
C SER A 315 19.72 21.38 -43.31
N LYS A 316 19.57 20.04 -43.34
CA LYS A 316 20.28 19.14 -42.43
C LYS A 316 21.53 18.50 -43.01
N LEU A 317 21.55 18.20 -44.29
CA LEU A 317 22.67 17.52 -44.95
C LEU A 317 23.70 18.50 -45.53
N LYS A 318 23.42 19.80 -45.58
CA LYS A 318 24.42 20.83 -45.88
C LYS A 318 25.07 21.36 -44.60
N ASN A 319 26.33 21.72 -44.73
CA ASN A 319 27.09 22.46 -43.74
C ASN A 319 26.78 23.97 -43.84
N PRO A 320 27.13 24.77 -42.82
CA PRO A 320 26.96 26.23 -42.86
C PRO A 320 27.67 26.93 -44.03
N ASN A 321 28.71 26.30 -44.60
CA ASN A 321 29.44 26.75 -45.79
C ASN A 321 28.79 26.30 -47.12
N ASN A 322 27.56 25.79 -47.07
CA ASN A 322 26.80 25.26 -48.21
C ASN A 322 27.42 24.04 -48.92
N THR A 323 28.37 23.33 -48.29
CA THR A 323 28.89 22.05 -48.78
C THR A 323 28.10 20.88 -48.20
N TRP A 324 28.02 19.76 -48.92
CA TRP A 324 27.35 18.55 -48.43
C TRP A 324 28.18 17.84 -47.36
N LYS A 325 27.51 17.35 -46.30
CA LYS A 325 28.13 16.57 -45.21
C LYS A 325 28.57 15.19 -45.65
N PHE A 326 27.91 14.65 -46.67
CA PHE A 326 28.13 13.32 -47.20
C PHE A 326 28.86 13.41 -48.54
N ASN A 327 29.90 12.59 -48.68
CA ASN A 327 30.62 12.44 -49.94
C ASN A 327 29.86 11.46 -50.87
N ASN A 328 30.14 11.51 -52.17
CA ASN A 328 29.64 10.57 -53.18
C ASN A 328 28.10 10.54 -53.36
N LEU A 329 27.41 11.65 -53.05
CA LEU A 329 25.97 11.78 -53.31
C LEU A 329 25.67 11.84 -54.82
N THR A 330 24.62 11.14 -55.25
CA THR A 330 24.16 11.15 -56.63
C THR A 330 23.15 12.29 -56.86
N PHE A 331 23.56 13.30 -57.63
CA PHE A 331 22.75 14.47 -57.92
C PHE A 331 21.99 14.35 -59.25
N ILE A 332 20.69 14.66 -59.21
CA ILE A 332 19.84 14.85 -60.39
C ILE A 332 19.14 16.19 -60.22
N ASN A 333 19.31 17.11 -61.19
CA ASN A 333 18.74 18.46 -61.14
C ASN A 333 19.02 19.19 -59.80
N GLY A 334 20.24 19.07 -59.29
CA GLY A 334 20.66 19.69 -58.02
C GLY A 334 20.15 19.02 -56.74
N THR A 335 19.37 17.94 -56.82
CA THR A 335 18.84 17.21 -55.66
C THR A 335 19.56 15.87 -55.47
N PRO A 336 19.98 15.49 -54.26
CA PRO A 336 20.53 14.16 -53.98
C PRO A 336 19.39 13.12 -53.98
N ILE A 337 19.25 12.36 -55.07
CA ILE A 337 18.03 11.57 -55.32
C ILE A 337 17.86 10.41 -54.34
N TRP A 338 18.94 9.72 -53.99
CA TRP A 338 18.89 8.59 -53.07
C TRP A 338 18.61 9.03 -51.63
N ALA A 339 19.13 10.18 -51.23
CA ALA A 339 18.78 10.79 -49.95
C ALA A 339 17.29 11.17 -49.91
N LEU A 340 16.74 11.71 -51.01
CA LEU A 340 15.32 12.02 -51.11
C LEU A 340 14.45 10.76 -50.98
N ILE A 341 14.79 9.69 -51.70
CA ILE A 341 14.07 8.40 -51.59
C ILE A 341 14.18 7.85 -50.16
N PHE A 342 15.37 7.85 -49.56
CA PHE A 342 15.58 7.37 -48.20
C PHE A 342 14.71 8.13 -47.18
N TYR A 343 14.69 9.46 -47.21
CA TYR A 343 13.91 10.24 -46.24
C TYR A 343 12.41 10.20 -46.50
N LEU A 344 11.96 9.96 -47.73
CA LEU A 344 10.55 9.65 -48.03
C LEU A 344 10.14 8.30 -47.42
N LEU A 345 10.98 7.27 -47.54
CA LEU A 345 10.76 5.98 -46.87
C LEU A 345 10.76 6.15 -45.34
N ARG A 346 11.69 6.95 -44.80
CA ARG A 346 11.80 7.27 -43.37
C ARG A 346 10.56 7.98 -42.82
N ALA A 347 9.87 8.75 -43.66
CA ALA A 347 8.60 9.42 -43.34
C ALA A 347 7.36 8.55 -43.58
N GLY A 348 7.51 7.31 -44.07
CA GLY A 348 6.38 6.42 -44.40
C GLY A 348 5.69 6.75 -45.72
N LEU A 349 6.26 7.64 -46.53
CA LEU A 349 5.70 8.12 -47.80
C LEU A 349 6.15 7.22 -48.97
N LEU A 350 5.68 5.97 -48.95
CA LEU A 350 6.11 4.93 -49.88
C LEU A 350 5.71 5.23 -51.33
N GLN A 351 4.53 5.82 -51.55
CA GLN A 351 4.03 6.14 -52.89
C GLN A 351 4.81 7.30 -53.51
N GLU A 352 5.08 8.35 -52.73
CA GLU A 352 5.89 9.48 -53.17
C GLU A 352 7.34 9.06 -53.42
N ALA A 353 7.90 8.13 -52.62
CA ALA A 353 9.22 7.56 -52.88
C ALA A 353 9.26 6.82 -54.23
N LEU A 354 8.22 6.05 -54.55
CA LEU A 354 8.09 5.37 -55.83
C LEU A 354 7.94 6.36 -56.99
N GLU A 355 7.11 7.40 -56.84
CA GLU A 355 6.92 8.46 -57.83
C GLU A 355 8.26 9.14 -58.18
N VAL A 356 9.03 9.53 -57.16
CA VAL A 356 10.36 10.12 -57.34
C VAL A 356 11.30 9.18 -58.09
N ALA A 357 11.29 7.89 -57.77
CA ALA A 357 12.12 6.90 -58.47
C ALA A 357 11.68 6.69 -59.94
N VAL A 358 10.37 6.63 -60.22
CA VAL A 358 9.83 6.45 -61.58
C VAL A 358 10.13 7.67 -62.46
N ASN A 359 9.90 8.88 -61.95
CA ASN A 359 10.12 10.12 -62.69
C ASN A 359 11.59 10.34 -63.08
N ASN A 360 12.52 9.75 -62.32
CA ASN A 360 13.96 9.85 -62.57
C ASN A 360 14.57 8.59 -63.20
N LYS A 361 13.74 7.69 -63.77
CA LYS A 361 14.18 6.40 -64.34
C LYS A 361 15.31 6.54 -65.37
N ALA A 362 15.24 7.56 -66.23
CA ALA A 362 16.24 7.80 -67.28
C ALA A 362 17.62 8.21 -66.73
N SER A 363 17.66 8.73 -65.51
CA SER A 363 18.87 9.23 -64.86
C SER A 363 19.61 8.17 -64.03
N PHE A 364 18.98 7.01 -63.79
CA PHE A 364 19.61 5.90 -63.06
C PHE A 364 20.55 5.09 -63.94
N LYS A 365 21.65 4.60 -63.36
CA LYS A 365 22.60 3.69 -64.04
C LYS A 365 21.88 2.39 -64.41
N LYS A 366 22.35 1.67 -65.43
CA LYS A 366 21.73 0.39 -65.87
C LYS A 366 21.54 -0.62 -64.73
N VAL A 367 22.51 -0.70 -63.80
CA VAL A 367 22.47 -1.57 -62.61
C VAL A 367 21.43 -1.12 -61.57
N GLU A 368 20.97 0.13 -61.64
CA GLU A 368 20.00 0.72 -60.72
C GLU A 368 18.57 0.69 -61.28
N GLN A 369 18.41 0.39 -62.58
CA GLN A 369 17.09 0.32 -63.21
C GLN A 369 16.30 -0.94 -62.79
N SER A 370 16.99 -2.03 -62.43
CA SER A 370 16.39 -3.22 -61.84
C SER A 370 15.67 -2.89 -60.52
N PHE A 371 16.25 -2.01 -59.71
CA PHE A 371 15.73 -1.60 -58.40
C PHE A 371 14.32 -1.01 -58.45
N LEU A 372 13.98 -0.28 -59.52
CA LEU A 372 12.64 0.28 -59.69
C LEU A 372 11.57 -0.81 -59.72
N THR A 373 11.90 -1.99 -60.27
CA THR A 373 11.00 -3.14 -60.31
C THR A 373 10.77 -3.71 -58.92
N TYR A 374 11.82 -3.79 -58.11
CA TYR A 374 11.73 -4.24 -56.72
C TYR A 374 10.96 -3.25 -55.85
N LEU A 375 11.24 -1.95 -55.98
CA LEU A 375 10.53 -0.91 -55.23
C LEU A 375 9.04 -0.90 -55.59
N LYS A 376 8.69 -1.05 -56.87
CA LYS A 376 7.29 -1.15 -57.30
C LYS A 376 6.60 -2.39 -56.71
N ALA A 377 7.28 -3.53 -56.68
CA ALA A 377 6.74 -4.76 -56.07
C ALA A 377 6.55 -4.61 -54.56
N TYR A 378 7.51 -3.99 -53.87
CA TYR A 378 7.47 -3.70 -52.43
C TYR A 378 6.32 -2.77 -52.03
N VAL A 379 6.09 -1.70 -52.82
CA VAL A 379 5.03 -0.73 -52.55
C VAL A 379 3.64 -1.29 -52.91
N SER A 380 3.56 -2.22 -53.86
CA SER A 380 2.29 -2.84 -54.27
C SER A 380 1.84 -3.96 -53.33
N SER A 381 2.74 -4.55 -52.54
CA SER A 381 2.39 -5.58 -51.57
C SER A 381 1.84 -4.99 -50.28
N LYS A 382 0.79 -5.61 -49.73
CA LYS A 382 0.14 -5.15 -48.48
C LYS A 382 1.07 -5.29 -47.27
N ASP A 383 1.88 -6.34 -47.25
CA ASP A 383 2.80 -6.64 -46.15
C ASP A 383 4.18 -6.01 -46.37
N HIS A 384 4.36 -5.22 -47.44
CA HIS A 384 5.63 -4.62 -47.82
C HIS A 384 6.78 -5.65 -47.88
N THR A 385 6.48 -6.79 -48.48
CA THR A 385 7.43 -7.89 -48.72
C THR A 385 7.73 -8.01 -50.21
N LEU A 386 8.94 -8.50 -50.52
CA LEU A 386 9.36 -8.83 -51.89
C LEU A 386 9.10 -10.32 -52.17
N PRO A 387 8.69 -10.67 -53.40
CA PRO A 387 8.69 -12.05 -53.86
C PRO A 387 10.08 -12.69 -53.75
N VAL A 388 10.15 -13.99 -53.46
CA VAL A 388 11.41 -14.73 -53.25
C VAL A 388 12.38 -14.57 -54.43
N GLU A 389 11.87 -14.63 -55.66
CA GLU A 389 12.67 -14.44 -56.88
C GLU A 389 13.31 -13.05 -56.97
N PHE A 390 12.55 -12.02 -56.60
CA PHE A 390 13.01 -10.63 -56.62
C PHE A 390 14.00 -10.39 -55.48
N SER A 391 13.76 -10.97 -54.31
CA SER A 391 14.69 -10.95 -53.18
C SER A 391 16.04 -11.56 -53.57
N ALA A 392 16.05 -12.79 -54.11
CA ALA A 392 17.30 -13.48 -54.47
C ALA A 392 18.15 -12.70 -55.51
N ARG A 393 17.49 -12.10 -56.52
CA ARG A 393 18.17 -11.25 -57.50
C ARG A 393 18.73 -9.98 -56.86
N LEU A 394 17.93 -9.30 -56.04
CA LEU A 394 18.35 -8.09 -55.34
C LEU A 394 19.53 -8.35 -54.38
N HIS A 395 19.55 -9.48 -53.68
CA HIS A 395 20.68 -9.90 -52.84
C HIS A 395 21.97 -10.09 -53.64
N THR A 396 21.85 -10.68 -54.85
CA THR A 396 23.00 -10.88 -55.75
C THR A 396 23.53 -9.55 -56.25
N GLU A 397 22.65 -8.66 -56.74
CA GLU A 397 23.01 -7.31 -57.19
C GLU A 397 23.65 -6.48 -56.06
N TYR A 398 23.07 -6.54 -54.85
CA TYR A 398 23.59 -5.85 -53.68
C TYR A 398 25.01 -6.31 -53.35
N SER A 399 25.25 -7.63 -53.32
CA SER A 399 26.54 -8.20 -52.93
C SER A 399 27.64 -7.92 -53.96
N GLN A 400 27.32 -7.99 -55.25
CA GLN A 400 28.29 -7.83 -56.34
C GLN A 400 28.60 -6.37 -56.67
N HIS A 401 27.60 -5.48 -56.63
CA HIS A 401 27.73 -4.13 -57.20
C HIS A 401 27.57 -3.00 -56.18
N ILE A 402 26.92 -3.23 -55.04
CA ILE A 402 26.58 -2.17 -54.07
C ILE A 402 27.44 -2.25 -52.81
N LYS A 403 27.56 -3.44 -52.20
CA LYS A 403 28.21 -3.66 -50.90
C LYS A 403 29.69 -3.25 -50.87
N SER A 404 30.43 -3.58 -51.92
CA SER A 404 31.89 -3.36 -52.01
C SER A 404 32.25 -2.10 -52.80
N SER A 405 31.28 -1.24 -53.11
CA SER A 405 31.52 -0.02 -53.89
C SER A 405 32.19 1.06 -53.03
N LEU A 406 33.43 1.41 -53.35
CA LEU A 406 34.20 2.43 -52.61
C LEU A 406 33.63 3.85 -52.79
N ASP A 407 33.12 4.13 -54.00
CA ASP A 407 32.53 5.43 -54.39
C ASP A 407 30.98 5.39 -54.49
N GLY A 408 30.35 4.46 -53.77
CA GLY A 408 28.91 4.31 -53.76
C GLY A 408 28.20 5.40 -52.95
N ASP A 409 27.04 5.86 -53.44
CA ASP A 409 26.17 6.73 -52.65
C ASP A 409 25.72 5.99 -51.37
N PRO A 410 25.94 6.57 -50.18
CA PRO A 410 25.60 5.91 -48.92
C PRO A 410 24.08 5.69 -48.78
N PHE A 411 23.25 6.63 -49.23
CA PHE A 411 21.80 6.50 -49.17
C PHE A 411 21.29 5.43 -50.13
N ARG A 412 21.95 5.24 -51.28
CA ARG A 412 21.67 4.12 -52.18
C ARG A 412 21.88 2.78 -51.47
N LEU A 413 23.02 2.63 -50.78
CA LEU A 413 23.31 1.42 -50.01
C LEU A 413 22.21 1.15 -48.97
N ALA A 414 21.79 2.19 -48.22
CA ALA A 414 20.75 2.06 -47.22
C ALA A 414 19.38 1.68 -47.79
N VAL A 415 18.96 2.34 -48.88
CA VAL A 415 17.68 2.06 -49.53
C VAL A 415 17.63 0.62 -50.05
N TYR A 416 18.70 0.13 -50.71
CA TYR A 416 18.79 -1.26 -51.13
C TYR A 416 18.74 -2.22 -49.93
N LYS A 417 19.47 -1.90 -48.85
CA LYS A 417 19.50 -2.74 -47.65
C LYS A 417 18.13 -2.84 -46.98
N ILE A 418 17.38 -1.74 -46.89
CA ILE A 418 16.07 -1.67 -46.24
C ILE A 418 15.03 -2.42 -47.07
N ILE A 419 14.90 -2.11 -48.36
CA ILE A 419 13.89 -2.71 -49.23
C ILE A 419 14.16 -4.20 -49.48
N GLY A 420 15.42 -4.55 -49.70
CA GLY A 420 15.84 -5.92 -49.99
C GLY A 420 16.22 -6.76 -48.78
N ARG A 421 16.27 -6.17 -47.58
CA ARG A 421 16.76 -6.81 -46.34
C ARG A 421 18.11 -7.49 -46.51
N CYS A 422 18.97 -6.88 -47.33
CA CYS A 422 20.26 -7.44 -47.69
C CYS A 422 21.27 -7.36 -46.54
N ASP A 423 22.17 -8.35 -46.46
CA ASP A 423 23.30 -8.41 -45.52
C ASP A 423 22.91 -8.18 -44.04
N LEU A 424 22.12 -9.09 -43.46
CA LEU A 424 21.71 -8.99 -42.06
C LEU A 424 22.83 -9.33 -41.06
N THR A 425 24.00 -9.74 -41.53
CA THR A 425 25.21 -9.91 -40.69
C THR A 425 25.70 -8.56 -40.15
N ARG A 426 25.65 -7.51 -40.98
CA ARG A 426 25.95 -6.12 -40.62
C ARG A 426 24.66 -5.31 -40.64
N ARG A 427 24.01 -5.22 -39.49
CA ARG A 427 22.68 -4.58 -39.36
C ARG A 427 22.74 -3.06 -39.33
N ASN A 428 23.80 -2.51 -38.73
CA ASN A 428 23.94 -1.07 -38.52
C ASN A 428 24.44 -0.35 -39.79
N ILE A 429 23.85 0.81 -40.09
CA ILE A 429 24.25 1.72 -41.17
C ILE A 429 24.78 3.01 -40.56
N SER A 430 25.89 2.91 -39.82
CA SER A 430 26.38 3.94 -38.90
C SER A 430 26.58 5.32 -39.53
N PHE A 431 26.86 5.38 -40.83
CA PHE A 431 27.14 6.64 -41.53
C PHE A 431 25.88 7.51 -41.69
N ILE A 432 24.70 6.91 -41.81
CA ILE A 432 23.44 7.61 -42.16
C ILE A 432 22.50 7.69 -40.95
N THR A 433 22.70 6.84 -39.93
CA THR A 433 21.96 6.91 -38.66
C THR A 433 22.37 8.15 -37.87
N LEU A 434 21.56 9.21 -37.96
CA LEU A 434 21.83 10.48 -37.28
C LEU A 434 21.28 10.51 -35.85
N SER A 435 20.28 9.68 -35.55
CA SER A 435 19.63 9.62 -34.24
C SER A 435 19.32 8.18 -33.79
N VAL A 436 18.92 8.02 -32.52
CA VAL A 436 18.50 6.72 -31.96
C VAL A 436 17.21 6.25 -32.63
N GLU A 437 16.29 7.17 -32.93
CA GLU A 437 15.04 6.91 -33.64
C GLU A 437 15.29 6.37 -35.05
N ASP A 438 16.28 6.90 -35.77
CA ASP A 438 16.68 6.38 -37.07
C ASP A 438 17.25 4.97 -36.96
N TRP A 439 18.07 4.72 -35.94
CA TRP A 439 18.60 3.40 -35.64
C TRP A 439 17.47 2.39 -35.35
N LEU A 440 16.52 2.74 -34.48
CA LEU A 440 15.34 1.93 -34.18
C LEU A 440 14.53 1.64 -35.45
N TRP A 441 14.23 2.67 -36.24
CA TRP A 441 13.41 2.54 -37.45
C TRP A 441 14.06 1.60 -38.47
N ILE A 442 15.38 1.70 -38.69
CA ILE A 442 16.11 0.76 -39.56
C ILE A 442 16.01 -0.66 -39.04
N HIS A 443 16.22 -0.87 -37.74
CA HIS A 443 16.09 -2.21 -37.15
C HIS A 443 14.67 -2.77 -37.33
N PHE A 444 13.62 -1.99 -37.07
CA PHE A 444 12.24 -2.42 -37.33
C PHE A 444 11.97 -2.74 -38.81
N MET A 445 12.52 -1.95 -39.73
CA MET A 445 12.40 -2.20 -41.17
C MET A 445 13.06 -3.51 -41.62
N LEU A 446 14.04 -4.02 -40.88
CA LEU A 446 14.75 -5.27 -41.20
C LEU A 446 14.10 -6.52 -40.60
N ILE A 447 13.14 -6.39 -39.67
CA ILE A 447 12.48 -7.51 -38.97
C ILE A 447 11.48 -8.26 -39.89
N LYS A 448 11.41 -9.58 -39.75
CA LYS A 448 10.35 -10.47 -40.27
C LYS A 448 9.75 -11.25 -39.10
N ASP A 449 8.43 -11.37 -39.07
CA ASP A 449 7.76 -12.24 -38.10
C ASP A 449 7.55 -13.66 -38.64
N ASP A 450 7.27 -13.83 -39.94
CA ASP A 450 7.13 -15.13 -40.61
C ASP A 450 8.49 -15.72 -41.01
N ILE A 451 9.30 -16.09 -40.03
CA ILE A 451 10.56 -16.80 -40.27
C ILE A 451 10.28 -18.30 -40.31
N ALA A 452 10.30 -18.89 -41.50
CA ALA A 452 10.24 -20.34 -41.63
C ALA A 452 11.59 -20.95 -41.22
N ASP A 453 11.60 -22.16 -40.66
CA ASP A 453 12.86 -22.85 -40.35
C ASP A 453 13.68 -23.22 -41.59
N SER A 454 13.05 -23.19 -42.78
CA SER A 454 13.69 -23.31 -44.08
C SER A 454 14.40 -22.04 -44.56
N ASP A 455 14.17 -20.88 -43.92
CA ASP A 455 14.80 -19.62 -44.34
C ASP A 455 16.31 -19.65 -44.01
N PRO A 456 17.18 -19.17 -44.92
CA PRO A 456 18.62 -19.14 -44.67
C PRO A 456 18.97 -18.34 -43.40
N VAL A 457 19.91 -18.85 -42.60
CA VAL A 457 20.30 -18.24 -41.31
C VAL A 457 20.72 -16.77 -41.44
N TYR A 458 21.31 -16.38 -42.57
CA TYR A 458 21.74 -15.00 -42.85
C TYR A 458 20.59 -14.05 -43.22
N GLU A 459 19.34 -14.55 -43.32
CA GLU A 459 18.11 -13.79 -43.58
C GLU A 459 17.18 -13.75 -42.36
N ARG A 460 17.50 -14.47 -41.28
CA ARG A 460 16.71 -14.51 -40.05
C ARG A 460 17.02 -13.27 -39.18
N TYR A 461 16.01 -12.44 -38.98
CA TYR A 461 16.05 -11.35 -38.01
C TYR A 461 14.64 -11.09 -37.47
N SER A 462 14.40 -11.58 -36.26
CA SER A 462 13.11 -11.50 -35.57
C SER A 462 13.05 -10.33 -34.60
N LEU A 463 11.84 -10.02 -34.11
CA LEU A 463 11.66 -9.10 -32.99
C LEU A 463 12.44 -9.56 -31.75
N SER A 464 12.46 -10.86 -31.45
CA SER A 464 13.20 -11.42 -30.32
C SER A 464 14.70 -11.16 -30.42
N ASP A 465 15.29 -11.28 -31.62
CA ASP A 465 16.70 -10.97 -31.85
C ASP A 465 16.99 -9.48 -31.57
N PHE A 466 16.09 -8.60 -32.00
CA PHE A 466 16.22 -7.17 -31.76
C PHE A 466 16.10 -6.80 -30.28
N GLN A 467 15.12 -7.40 -29.59
CA GLN A 467 14.93 -7.23 -28.15
C GLN A 467 16.17 -7.66 -27.37
N ASN A 468 16.81 -8.77 -27.75
CA ASN A 468 18.05 -9.22 -27.12
C ASN A 468 19.20 -8.23 -27.32
N ILE A 469 19.30 -7.60 -28.49
CA ILE A 469 20.29 -6.53 -28.74
C ILE A 469 20.05 -5.34 -27.81
N ILE A 470 18.79 -4.89 -27.69
CA ILE A 470 18.42 -3.76 -26.82
C ILE A 470 18.81 -4.06 -25.36
N VAL A 471 18.46 -5.24 -24.86
CA VAL A 471 18.78 -5.67 -23.48
C VAL A 471 20.28 -5.76 -23.27
N SER A 472 21.03 -6.27 -24.26
CA SER A 472 22.50 -6.36 -24.16
C SER A 472 23.20 -5.01 -24.09
N TYR A 473 22.63 -3.97 -24.72
CA TYR A 473 23.15 -2.61 -24.67
C TYR A 473 22.80 -1.89 -23.38
N GLY A 474 21.60 -2.14 -22.85
CA GLY A 474 21.11 -1.56 -21.60
C GLY A 474 20.97 -0.04 -21.63
N HIS A 475 20.74 0.55 -20.45
CA HIS A 475 20.42 1.97 -20.30
C HIS A 475 21.58 2.93 -20.67
N THR A 476 22.84 2.45 -20.63
CA THR A 476 24.02 3.31 -20.85
C THR A 476 24.14 3.80 -22.28
N ARG A 477 23.71 2.99 -23.26
CA ARG A 477 23.72 3.34 -24.69
C ARG A 477 22.54 4.21 -25.12
N PHE A 478 21.45 4.19 -24.37
CA PHE A 478 20.19 4.87 -24.70
C PHE A 478 19.85 5.95 -23.66
N THR A 479 20.82 6.79 -23.32
CA THR A 479 20.65 7.85 -22.32
C THR A 479 19.43 8.72 -22.63
N ASN A 480 18.51 8.87 -21.66
CA ASN A 480 17.24 9.61 -21.78
C ASN A 480 16.23 9.10 -22.83
N TYR A 481 16.51 7.98 -23.52
CA TYR A 481 15.59 7.39 -24.51
C TYR A 481 15.28 5.90 -24.27
N TYR A 482 15.86 5.30 -23.22
CA TYR A 482 15.74 3.86 -22.95
C TYR A 482 14.29 3.41 -22.70
N SER A 483 13.50 4.16 -21.94
CA SER A 483 12.07 3.85 -21.71
C SER A 483 11.28 3.78 -23.02
N GLN A 484 11.50 4.73 -23.93
CA GLN A 484 10.87 4.77 -25.25
C GLN A 484 11.31 3.57 -26.11
N VAL A 485 12.60 3.24 -26.08
CA VAL A 485 13.16 2.06 -26.78
C VAL A 485 12.49 0.76 -26.29
N LEU A 486 12.32 0.60 -24.98
CA LEU A 486 11.69 -0.59 -24.39
C LEU A 486 10.22 -0.70 -24.80
N ILE A 487 9.46 0.40 -24.73
CA ILE A 487 8.04 0.40 -25.13
C ILE A 487 7.88 0.13 -26.64
N LEU A 488 8.65 0.80 -27.49
CA LEU A 488 8.60 0.60 -28.94
C LEU A 488 8.98 -0.83 -29.35
N SER A 489 9.91 -1.46 -28.63
CA SER A 489 10.33 -2.84 -28.89
C SER A 489 9.41 -3.90 -28.27
N GLY A 490 8.34 -3.51 -27.57
CA GLY A 490 7.41 -4.43 -26.92
C GLY A 490 7.96 -5.11 -25.67
N LEU A 491 9.00 -4.54 -25.05
CA LEU A 491 9.57 -4.99 -23.78
C LEU A 491 8.91 -4.24 -22.61
N TYR A 492 7.58 -4.40 -22.49
CA TYR A 492 6.76 -3.64 -21.54
C TYR A 492 7.12 -3.91 -20.07
N GLU A 493 7.42 -5.17 -19.72
CA GLU A 493 7.78 -5.54 -18.36
C GLU A 493 9.09 -4.85 -17.91
N LEU A 494 10.10 -4.84 -18.78
CA LEU A 494 11.36 -4.12 -18.54
C LEU A 494 11.17 -2.60 -18.52
N ALA A 495 10.21 -2.08 -19.30
CA ALA A 495 9.89 -0.65 -19.29
C ALA A 495 9.35 -0.22 -17.93
N VAL A 496 8.50 -1.04 -17.30
CA VAL A 496 7.99 -0.80 -15.94
C VAL A 496 9.13 -0.86 -14.91
N GLU A 497 9.99 -1.88 -14.97
CA GLU A 497 11.14 -2.00 -14.07
C GLU A 497 12.12 -0.81 -14.21
N TYR A 498 12.41 -0.38 -15.44
CA TYR A 498 13.22 0.81 -15.65
C TYR A 498 12.52 2.08 -15.14
N ALA A 499 11.21 2.22 -15.34
CA ALA A 499 10.45 3.34 -14.80
C ALA A 499 10.50 3.37 -13.26
N TYR A 500 10.48 2.21 -12.60
CA TYR A 500 10.64 2.11 -11.13
C TYR A 500 11.95 2.71 -10.64
N SER A 501 13.04 2.55 -11.41
CA SER A 501 14.33 3.17 -11.09
C SER A 501 14.34 4.71 -11.21
N ILE A 502 13.37 5.27 -11.95
CA ILE A 502 13.21 6.71 -12.16
C ILE A 502 12.26 7.29 -11.10
N SER A 503 11.07 6.71 -10.97
CA SER A 503 9.97 7.16 -10.12
C SER A 503 9.01 6.00 -9.85
N GLU A 504 8.92 5.56 -8.59
CA GLU A 504 8.03 4.45 -8.20
C GLU A 504 6.54 4.80 -8.49
N ILE A 505 6.12 6.03 -8.21
CA ILE A 505 4.73 6.49 -8.46
C ILE A 505 4.39 6.35 -9.95
N ASP A 506 5.22 6.89 -10.84
CA ASP A 506 4.90 6.89 -12.26
C ASP A 506 4.98 5.49 -12.87
N ALA A 507 5.91 4.66 -12.39
CA ALA A 507 6.05 3.27 -12.83
C ALA A 507 4.80 2.43 -12.53
N VAL A 508 4.23 2.57 -11.33
CA VAL A 508 2.97 1.89 -10.95
C VAL A 508 1.83 2.29 -11.87
N HIS A 509 1.69 3.58 -12.16
CA HIS A 509 0.60 4.06 -13.02
C HIS A 509 0.80 3.72 -14.48
N LEU A 510 2.05 3.72 -14.96
CA LEU A 510 2.39 3.22 -16.29
C LEU A 510 2.04 1.73 -16.42
N ALA A 511 2.33 0.93 -15.37
CA ALA A 511 1.96 -0.49 -15.32
C ALA A 511 0.44 -0.68 -15.36
N ILE A 512 -0.33 0.15 -14.63
CA ILE A 512 -1.80 0.12 -14.66
C ILE A 512 -2.33 0.40 -16.08
N VAL A 513 -1.78 1.38 -16.79
CA VAL A 513 -2.17 1.66 -18.19
C VAL A 513 -1.87 0.48 -19.09
N MET A 514 -0.65 -0.06 -19.02
CA MET A 514 -0.25 -1.18 -19.86
C MET A 514 -1.07 -2.45 -19.56
N ALA A 515 -1.43 -2.69 -18.30
CA ALA A 515 -2.35 -3.75 -17.90
C ALA A 515 -3.76 -3.53 -18.48
N ASN A 516 -4.29 -2.30 -18.43
CA ASN A 516 -5.60 -1.96 -18.99
C ASN A 516 -5.65 -2.17 -20.52
N GLN A 517 -4.56 -1.90 -21.22
CA GLN A 517 -4.45 -2.11 -22.67
C GLN A 517 -4.18 -3.57 -23.07
N GLY A 518 -3.93 -4.47 -22.09
CA GLY A 518 -3.59 -5.87 -22.32
C GLY A 518 -2.15 -6.11 -22.80
N LEU A 519 -1.23 -5.16 -22.56
CA LEU A 519 0.16 -5.23 -23.02
C LEU A 519 1.08 -6.01 -22.09
N LEU A 520 0.78 -6.07 -20.78
CA LEU A 520 1.61 -6.76 -19.79
C LEU A 520 1.30 -8.24 -19.71
N LYS A 521 2.35 -9.07 -19.69
CA LYS A 521 2.24 -10.47 -19.32
C LYS A 521 2.44 -10.61 -17.82
N VAL A 522 1.41 -11.06 -17.12
CA VAL A 522 1.44 -11.17 -15.66
C VAL A 522 1.92 -12.55 -15.22
N ASP A 523 2.75 -12.59 -14.17
CA ASP A 523 3.10 -13.83 -13.47
C ASP A 523 2.15 -14.10 -12.32
N ASN A 524 1.86 -15.38 -12.11
CA ASN A 524 0.95 -15.86 -11.06
C ASN A 524 1.73 -16.57 -9.94
N ASP A 525 3.06 -16.52 -9.99
CA ASP A 525 3.91 -17.21 -9.04
C ASP A 525 3.76 -16.61 -7.64
N ARG A 526 3.26 -17.42 -6.71
CA ARG A 526 3.14 -17.10 -5.28
C ARG A 526 4.49 -17.19 -4.58
N SER A 527 5.46 -17.88 -5.19
CA SER A 527 6.81 -18.00 -4.64
C SER A 527 7.58 -16.70 -4.84
N SER A 528 7.51 -15.86 -3.80
CA SER A 528 8.22 -14.59 -3.78
C SER A 528 9.70 -14.86 -3.55
N SER A 529 10.54 -14.71 -4.57
CA SER A 529 11.93 -14.32 -4.32
C SER A 529 11.88 -13.03 -3.50
N SER A 530 12.43 -13.07 -2.28
CA SER A 530 12.59 -11.87 -1.46
C SER A 530 13.43 -10.86 -2.23
N GLY A 531 12.90 -9.66 -2.45
CA GLY A 531 13.60 -8.59 -3.18
C GLY A 531 12.69 -7.72 -4.05
N THR A 532 13.31 -6.74 -4.72
CA THR A 532 12.70 -5.79 -5.66
C THR A 532 12.46 -6.38 -7.05
N ASP A 533 12.81 -7.64 -7.29
CA ASP A 533 12.58 -8.27 -8.58
C ASP A 533 11.07 -8.47 -8.79
N PHE A 534 10.54 -7.69 -9.73
CA PHE A 534 9.16 -7.75 -10.20
C PHE A 534 9.03 -8.68 -11.41
N ILE A 535 10.13 -9.03 -12.07
CA ILE A 535 10.13 -9.75 -13.34
C ILE A 535 10.63 -11.18 -13.16
N THR A 536 9.87 -12.13 -13.68
CA THR A 536 10.31 -13.51 -13.83
C THR A 536 10.55 -13.83 -15.31
N VAL A 537 11.63 -14.55 -15.59
CA VAL A 537 11.96 -15.02 -16.94
C VAL A 537 11.70 -16.52 -17.00
N LYS A 538 10.60 -16.91 -17.63
CA LYS A 538 10.24 -18.33 -17.86
C LYS A 538 10.14 -18.58 -19.37
N SER A 539 10.87 -19.57 -19.87
CA SER A 539 10.84 -19.97 -21.30
C SER A 539 11.07 -18.82 -22.29
N ASN A 540 12.06 -17.95 -22.01
CA ASN A 540 12.37 -16.75 -22.79
C ASN A 540 11.24 -15.71 -22.88
N GLN A 541 10.20 -15.83 -22.05
CA GLN A 541 9.16 -14.83 -21.87
C GLN A 541 9.34 -14.15 -20.52
N ARG A 542 9.26 -12.82 -20.55
CA ARG A 542 9.28 -11.98 -19.35
C ARG A 542 7.84 -11.84 -18.87
N LYS A 543 7.64 -12.01 -17.56
CA LYS A 543 6.36 -11.79 -16.90
C LYS A 543 6.59 -10.89 -15.70
N ILE A 544 5.63 -10.02 -15.41
CA ILE A 544 5.67 -9.10 -14.27
C ILE A 544 4.70 -9.56 -13.17
N ASN A 545 5.13 -9.52 -11.91
CA ASN A 545 4.24 -9.72 -10.77
C ASN A 545 3.49 -8.42 -10.48
N PHE A 546 2.38 -8.21 -11.19
CA PHE A 546 1.56 -7.01 -11.10
C PHE A 546 0.92 -6.82 -9.71
N ALA A 547 0.56 -7.92 -9.04
CA ALA A 547 0.05 -7.87 -7.68
C ALA A 547 1.10 -7.33 -6.69
N LYS A 548 2.36 -7.75 -6.81
CA LYS A 548 3.47 -7.26 -5.98
C LYS A 548 3.82 -5.78 -6.26
N VAL A 549 3.73 -5.34 -7.51
CA VAL A 549 3.87 -3.91 -7.90
C VAL A 549 2.86 -3.05 -7.14
N LEU A 550 1.59 -3.44 -7.14
CA LEU A 550 0.52 -2.70 -6.45
C LEU A 550 0.62 -2.84 -4.92
N GLY A 551 0.91 -4.04 -4.40
CA GLY A 551 1.08 -4.30 -2.97
C GLY A 551 2.24 -3.51 -2.36
N ASN A 552 3.38 -3.42 -3.05
CA ASN A 552 4.51 -2.62 -2.60
C ASN A 552 4.18 -1.13 -2.57
N TYR A 553 3.44 -0.64 -3.56
CA TYR A 553 3.03 0.76 -3.61
C TYR A 553 2.10 1.13 -2.44
N THR A 554 1.09 0.29 -2.17
CA THR A 554 0.12 0.52 -1.09
C THR A 554 0.72 0.43 0.30
N ARG A 555 1.85 -0.27 0.48
CA ARG A 555 2.55 -0.36 1.77
C ARG A 555 2.86 1.01 2.40
N SER A 556 3.14 2.02 1.58
CA SER A 556 3.51 3.37 2.06
C SER A 556 2.33 4.19 2.63
N PHE A 557 1.09 3.83 2.30
CA PHE A 557 -0.12 4.59 2.72
C PHE A 557 -1.28 3.70 3.18
N LYS A 558 -1.11 2.37 3.31
CA LYS A 558 -2.19 1.45 3.71
C LYS A 558 -2.83 1.81 5.06
N TYR A 559 -2.03 2.30 6.00
CA TYR A 559 -2.50 2.73 7.32
C TYR A 559 -3.04 4.17 7.33
N SER A 560 -2.45 5.09 6.55
CA SER A 560 -2.91 6.49 6.50
C SER A 560 -4.16 6.66 5.66
N ASP A 561 -4.27 5.91 4.55
CA ASP A 561 -5.31 6.05 3.53
C ASP A 561 -5.83 4.66 3.07
N PRO A 562 -6.46 3.87 3.96
CA PRO A 562 -6.93 2.50 3.66
C PRO A 562 -7.93 2.46 2.50
N ARG A 563 -8.78 3.49 2.38
CA ARG A 563 -9.72 3.64 1.25
C ARG A 563 -9.01 3.74 -0.09
N ILE A 564 -7.91 4.50 -0.15
CA ILE A 564 -7.12 4.64 -1.38
C ILE A 564 -6.37 3.34 -1.67
N ALA A 565 -5.81 2.69 -0.64
CA ALA A 565 -5.14 1.40 -0.79
C ALA A 565 -6.07 0.35 -1.41
N ALA A 566 -7.33 0.28 -0.98
CA ALA A 566 -8.34 -0.57 -1.59
C ALA A 566 -8.54 -0.29 -3.09
N GLU A 567 -8.67 0.98 -3.50
CA GLU A 567 -8.84 1.38 -4.90
C GLU A 567 -7.68 0.90 -5.81
N TYR A 568 -6.45 0.87 -5.28
CA TYR A 568 -5.29 0.33 -6.01
C TYR A 568 -5.27 -1.21 -6.03
N LEU A 569 -5.56 -1.88 -4.91
CA LEU A 569 -5.54 -3.35 -4.87
C LEU A 569 -6.64 -3.97 -5.75
N ILE A 570 -7.79 -3.32 -5.90
CA ILE A 570 -8.85 -3.74 -6.83
C ILE A 570 -8.34 -3.80 -8.29
N LEU A 571 -7.32 -3.00 -8.64
CA LEU A 571 -6.73 -3.03 -9.98
C LEU A 571 -5.98 -4.34 -10.27
N ILE A 572 -5.62 -5.17 -9.28
CA ILE A 572 -5.07 -6.51 -9.53
C ILE A 572 -6.05 -7.33 -10.39
N ALA A 573 -7.35 -7.19 -10.14
CA ALA A 573 -8.42 -7.85 -10.90
C ALA A 573 -8.70 -7.22 -12.28
N LEU A 574 -7.92 -6.22 -12.71
CA LEU A 574 -7.95 -5.68 -14.07
C LEU A 574 -7.55 -6.73 -15.10
N VAL A 575 -6.59 -7.58 -14.75
CA VAL A 575 -6.21 -8.76 -15.54
C VAL A 575 -7.16 -9.89 -15.12
N ALA A 576 -8.27 -10.04 -15.85
CA ALA A 576 -9.41 -10.90 -15.53
C ALA A 576 -9.14 -12.42 -15.62
N THR A 577 -7.96 -12.87 -15.19
CA THR A 577 -7.62 -14.28 -15.02
C THR A 577 -8.02 -14.75 -13.62
N PRO A 578 -8.49 -16.01 -13.46
CA PRO A 578 -9.00 -16.50 -12.17
C PRO A 578 -7.94 -16.42 -11.05
N GLU A 579 -6.68 -16.68 -11.39
CA GLU A 579 -5.55 -16.63 -10.47
C GLU A 579 -5.28 -15.21 -9.95
N GLN A 580 -5.34 -14.18 -10.82
CA GLN A 580 -5.18 -12.79 -10.42
C GLN A 580 -6.36 -12.27 -9.59
N VAL A 581 -7.59 -12.75 -9.88
CA VAL A 581 -8.77 -12.42 -9.06
C VAL A 581 -8.61 -12.98 -7.65
N GLU A 582 -8.10 -14.21 -7.51
CA GLU A 582 -7.83 -14.81 -6.20
C GLU A 582 -6.74 -14.03 -5.42
N LEU A 583 -5.66 -13.63 -6.10
CA LEU A 583 -4.60 -12.79 -5.53
C LEU A 583 -5.13 -11.41 -5.09
N CYS A 584 -6.05 -10.82 -5.86
CA CYS A 584 -6.74 -9.59 -5.48
C CYS A 584 -7.53 -9.79 -4.18
N HIS A 585 -8.33 -10.85 -4.10
CA HIS A 585 -9.11 -11.16 -2.89
C HIS A 585 -8.20 -11.40 -1.67
N GLU A 586 -7.07 -12.07 -1.87
CA GLU A 586 -6.06 -12.28 -0.82
C GLU A 586 -5.44 -10.97 -0.34
N ALA A 587 -4.98 -10.11 -1.24
CA ALA A 587 -4.42 -8.81 -0.89
C ALA A 587 -5.42 -7.92 -0.15
N LEU A 588 -6.71 -7.97 -0.50
CA LEU A 588 -7.76 -7.24 0.21
C LEU A 588 -8.02 -7.80 1.62
N ARG A 589 -8.01 -9.13 1.80
CA ARG A 589 -8.10 -9.74 3.14
C ARG A 589 -6.92 -9.33 4.02
N GLU A 590 -5.71 -9.31 3.47
CA GLU A 590 -4.53 -8.84 4.19
C GLU A 590 -4.66 -7.35 4.55
N LEU A 591 -5.13 -6.50 3.64
CA LEU A 591 -5.35 -5.08 3.91
C LEU A 591 -6.31 -4.87 5.08
N VAL A 592 -7.43 -5.57 5.08
CA VAL A 592 -8.44 -5.52 6.15
C VAL A 592 -7.83 -5.92 7.50
N LEU A 593 -7.11 -7.04 7.52
CA LEU A 593 -6.55 -7.60 8.75
C LEU A 593 -5.38 -6.81 9.33
N GLU A 594 -4.58 -6.17 8.47
CA GLU A 594 -3.43 -5.37 8.89
C GLU A 594 -3.85 -3.98 9.36
N THR A 595 -4.74 -3.32 8.62
CA THR A 595 -5.17 -1.94 8.94
C THR A 595 -6.18 -1.89 10.08
N LYS A 596 -6.94 -2.97 10.28
CA LYS A 596 -8.05 -3.04 11.26
C LYS A 596 -9.15 -1.99 11.04
N GLU A 597 -9.17 -1.38 9.85
CA GLU A 597 -10.17 -0.38 9.46
C GLU A 597 -11.42 -1.08 8.89
N PHE A 598 -11.98 -2.00 9.67
CA PHE A 598 -13.11 -2.85 9.26
C PHE A 598 -14.32 -2.03 8.87
N THR A 599 -14.60 -0.94 9.60
CA THR A 599 -15.76 -0.08 9.38
C THR A 599 -15.73 0.62 8.02
N ILE A 600 -14.55 1.09 7.60
CA ILE A 600 -14.34 1.78 6.32
C ILE A 600 -14.33 0.77 5.17
N LEU A 601 -13.62 -0.35 5.34
CA LEU A 601 -13.37 -1.29 4.26
C LEU A 601 -14.56 -2.24 4.02
N LEU A 602 -15.14 -2.78 5.09
CA LEU A 602 -16.19 -3.80 5.05
C LEU A 602 -17.58 -3.26 5.44
N GLY A 603 -17.64 -2.06 6.03
CA GLY A 603 -18.89 -1.44 6.44
C GLY A 603 -19.20 -1.61 7.92
N LYS A 604 -20.40 -1.21 8.33
CA LYS A 604 -20.84 -1.26 9.73
C LYS A 604 -22.28 -1.73 9.86
N ILE A 605 -22.63 -2.27 11.02
CA ILE A 605 -24.00 -2.64 11.36
C ILE A 605 -24.58 -1.57 12.28
N ASN A 606 -25.72 -1.00 11.90
CA ASN A 606 -26.46 -0.03 12.68
C ASN A 606 -27.18 -0.69 13.86
N ARG A 607 -27.71 0.12 14.78
CA ARG A 607 -28.43 -0.37 15.97
C ARG A 607 -29.71 -1.14 15.63
N ASP A 608 -30.32 -0.86 14.48
CA ASP A 608 -31.48 -1.56 13.95
C ASP A 608 -31.12 -2.90 13.27
N GLY A 609 -29.83 -3.23 13.19
CA GLY A 609 -29.35 -4.42 12.49
C GLY A 609 -29.15 -4.22 10.99
N THR A 610 -29.40 -3.02 10.45
CA THR A 610 -29.14 -2.74 9.02
C THR A 610 -27.65 -2.56 8.75
N ARG A 611 -27.17 -3.11 7.63
CA ARG A 611 -25.77 -3.04 7.23
C ARG A 611 -25.55 -1.85 6.29
N ILE A 612 -24.55 -1.03 6.60
CA ILE A 612 -24.05 0.02 5.72
C ILE A 612 -22.84 -0.53 4.97
N PRO A 613 -22.85 -0.51 3.63
CA PRO A 613 -21.78 -1.08 2.84
C PRO A 613 -20.46 -0.34 3.05
N GLY A 614 -19.36 -1.09 3.04
CA GLY A 614 -18.01 -0.55 3.03
C GLY A 614 -17.50 -0.27 1.62
N VAL A 615 -16.32 0.34 1.51
CA VAL A 615 -15.70 0.66 0.22
C VAL A 615 -15.51 -0.57 -0.66
N LEU A 616 -15.14 -1.73 -0.09
CA LEU A 616 -14.90 -2.94 -0.89
C LEU A 616 -16.18 -3.51 -1.48
N GLU A 617 -17.30 -3.37 -0.78
CA GLU A 617 -18.61 -3.81 -1.24
C GLU A 617 -19.18 -2.87 -2.28
N GLU A 618 -19.00 -1.55 -2.13
CA GLU A 618 -19.30 -0.57 -3.19
C GLU A 618 -18.61 -0.94 -4.50
N ARG A 619 -17.46 -1.61 -4.45
CA ARG A 619 -16.64 -2.04 -5.59
C ARG A 619 -16.82 -3.50 -5.99
N GLN A 620 -17.86 -4.18 -5.50
CA GLN A 620 -18.07 -5.62 -5.71
C GLN A 620 -17.99 -6.06 -7.19
N SER A 621 -18.54 -5.26 -8.12
CA SER A 621 -18.53 -5.61 -9.55
C SER A 621 -17.13 -5.67 -10.15
N LEU A 622 -16.18 -4.87 -9.64
CA LEU A 622 -14.78 -4.86 -10.08
C LEU A 622 -13.98 -6.06 -9.55
N LEU A 623 -14.49 -6.73 -8.51
CA LEU A 623 -13.88 -7.90 -7.88
C LEU A 623 -14.29 -9.22 -8.55
N HIS A 624 -15.10 -9.18 -9.61
CA HIS A 624 -15.70 -10.34 -10.27
C HIS A 624 -16.53 -11.23 -9.33
N LEU A 625 -17.20 -10.58 -8.37
CA LEU A 625 -18.09 -11.23 -7.41
C LEU A 625 -19.54 -11.01 -7.83
N LYS A 626 -20.33 -12.08 -7.90
CA LYS A 626 -21.70 -12.01 -8.45
C LYS A 626 -22.67 -11.34 -7.49
N ASP A 627 -22.61 -11.76 -6.23
CA ASP A 627 -23.60 -11.40 -5.21
C ASP A 627 -22.91 -10.94 -3.91
N GLU A 628 -23.63 -10.13 -3.13
CA GLU A 628 -23.20 -9.67 -1.80
C GLU A 628 -22.81 -10.86 -0.91
N LYS A 629 -23.58 -11.96 -0.98
CA LYS A 629 -23.28 -13.20 -0.25
C LYS A 629 -21.93 -13.79 -0.61
N GLU A 630 -21.52 -13.69 -1.88
CA GLU A 630 -20.22 -14.17 -2.32
C GLU A 630 -19.09 -13.28 -1.80
N PHE A 631 -19.31 -11.97 -1.74
CA PHE A 631 -18.40 -11.01 -1.12
C PHE A 631 -18.21 -11.29 0.37
N LEU A 632 -19.30 -11.41 1.14
CA LEU A 632 -19.25 -11.71 2.57
C LEU A 632 -18.50 -13.01 2.84
N ARG A 633 -18.75 -14.06 2.06
CA ARG A 633 -18.07 -15.35 2.21
C ARG A 633 -16.58 -15.27 1.85
N LYS A 634 -16.22 -14.76 0.66
CA LYS A 634 -14.84 -14.82 0.16
C LYS A 634 -13.90 -13.79 0.77
N ILE A 635 -14.42 -12.66 1.23
CA ILE A 635 -13.64 -11.56 1.80
C ILE A 635 -13.79 -11.56 3.32
N THR A 636 -15.00 -11.35 3.84
CA THR A 636 -15.23 -11.14 5.28
C THR A 636 -15.05 -12.42 6.10
N GLU A 637 -15.73 -13.51 5.75
CA GLU A 637 -15.67 -14.77 6.50
C GLU A 637 -14.27 -15.41 6.42
N HIS A 638 -13.66 -15.43 5.25
CA HIS A 638 -12.28 -15.89 5.10
C HIS A 638 -11.26 -15.02 5.86
N ALA A 639 -11.50 -13.71 5.99
CA ALA A 639 -10.69 -12.86 6.85
C ALA A 639 -10.92 -13.20 8.34
N ALA A 640 -12.15 -13.52 8.74
CA ALA A 640 -12.48 -13.95 10.10
C ALA A 640 -11.74 -15.26 10.46
N LEU A 641 -11.75 -16.24 9.55
CA LEU A 641 -11.01 -17.50 9.72
C LEU A 641 -9.51 -17.26 9.92
N LYS A 642 -8.89 -16.39 9.11
CA LYS A 642 -7.47 -16.05 9.26
C LYS A 642 -7.21 -15.30 10.58
N ALA A 643 -8.13 -14.44 11.02
CA ALA A 643 -8.03 -13.78 12.32
C ALA A 643 -8.14 -14.77 13.50
N ASP A 644 -8.98 -15.80 13.35
CA ASP A 644 -9.12 -16.88 14.33
C ASP A 644 -7.85 -17.74 14.42
N GLU A 645 -7.26 -18.11 13.28
CA GLU A 645 -5.96 -18.79 13.20
C GLU A 645 -4.82 -17.96 13.83
N ASP A 646 -4.88 -16.63 13.69
CA ASP A 646 -3.95 -15.69 14.32
C ASP A 646 -4.21 -15.50 15.83
N GLY A 647 -5.28 -16.07 16.39
CA GLY A 647 -5.69 -15.90 17.80
C GLY A 647 -6.28 -14.52 18.12
N ARG A 648 -6.69 -13.76 17.11
CA ARG A 648 -7.27 -12.41 17.25
C ARG A 648 -8.78 -12.46 17.43
N VAL A 649 -9.21 -12.90 18.60
CA VAL A 649 -10.63 -13.20 18.89
C VAL A 649 -11.56 -12.00 18.72
N TYR A 650 -11.14 -10.78 19.09
CA TYR A 650 -11.97 -9.56 18.93
C TYR A 650 -12.12 -9.14 17.46
N ASP A 651 -11.06 -9.23 16.66
CA ASP A 651 -11.11 -8.96 15.21
C ASP A 651 -12.03 -10.01 14.54
N CYS A 652 -11.87 -11.28 14.90
CA CYS A 652 -12.70 -12.40 14.47
C CYS A 652 -14.19 -12.18 14.81
N LEU A 653 -14.50 -11.75 16.04
CA LEU A 653 -15.86 -11.42 16.46
C LEU A 653 -16.48 -10.34 15.55
N LEU A 654 -15.79 -9.24 15.34
CA LEU A 654 -16.28 -8.14 14.51
C LEU A 654 -16.49 -8.57 13.05
N LEU A 655 -15.57 -9.36 12.50
CA LEU A 655 -15.68 -9.87 11.13
C LEU A 655 -16.88 -10.82 10.97
N TYR A 656 -17.13 -11.71 11.93
CA TYR A 656 -18.31 -12.58 11.89
C TYR A 656 -19.62 -11.83 12.09
N GLN A 657 -19.61 -10.72 12.83
CA GLN A 657 -20.75 -9.81 12.88
C GLN A 657 -21.03 -9.25 11.47
N LEU A 658 -19.99 -8.74 10.80
CA LEU A 658 -20.10 -8.17 9.46
C LEU A 658 -20.46 -9.19 8.38
N SER A 659 -20.15 -10.48 8.57
CA SER A 659 -20.53 -11.56 7.66
C SER A 659 -21.93 -12.15 7.91
N GLU A 660 -22.70 -11.59 8.85
CA GLU A 660 -24.02 -12.09 9.29
C GLU A 660 -24.02 -13.51 9.89
N GLU A 661 -22.87 -14.01 10.34
CA GLU A 661 -22.76 -15.33 10.97
C GLU A 661 -23.08 -15.25 12.47
N TYR A 662 -24.32 -14.83 12.77
CA TYR A 662 -24.77 -14.51 14.13
C TYR A 662 -24.63 -15.66 15.12
N ASN A 663 -24.76 -16.91 14.66
CA ASN A 663 -24.60 -18.08 15.53
C ASN A 663 -23.13 -18.26 15.98
N ILE A 664 -22.17 -17.99 15.09
CA ILE A 664 -20.74 -18.05 15.40
C ILE A 664 -20.39 -16.93 16.37
N VAL A 665 -20.91 -15.72 16.13
CA VAL A 665 -20.74 -14.56 17.04
C VAL A 665 -21.15 -14.91 18.47
N ILE A 666 -22.35 -15.47 18.67
CA ILE A 666 -22.81 -15.88 20.02
C ILE A 666 -21.93 -16.98 20.61
N THR A 667 -21.43 -17.91 19.79
CA THR A 667 -20.55 -18.98 20.27
C THR A 667 -19.22 -18.42 20.79
N ILE A 668 -18.61 -17.48 20.06
CA ILE A 668 -17.38 -16.80 20.47
C ILE A 668 -17.62 -15.99 21.75
N VAL A 669 -18.72 -15.24 21.82
CA VAL A 669 -19.09 -14.46 23.01
C VAL A 669 -19.31 -15.35 24.23
N ASN A 670 -19.99 -16.49 24.06
CA ASN A 670 -20.18 -17.47 25.13
C ASN A 670 -18.84 -18.00 25.66
N SER A 671 -17.89 -18.30 24.76
CA SER A 671 -16.54 -18.71 25.15
C SER A 671 -15.81 -17.61 25.91
N LEU A 672 -15.77 -16.38 25.37
CA LEU A 672 -15.12 -15.23 26.00
C LEU A 672 -15.70 -14.91 27.38
N LEU A 673 -17.03 -14.90 27.50
CA LEU A 673 -17.72 -14.62 28.75
C LEU A 673 -17.50 -15.75 29.77
N SER A 674 -17.56 -17.01 29.32
CA SER A 674 -17.26 -18.17 30.16
C SER A 674 -15.82 -18.17 30.68
N ASP A 675 -14.86 -17.85 29.82
CA ASP A 675 -13.44 -17.77 30.17
C ASP A 675 -13.18 -16.63 31.15
N LEU A 676 -13.81 -15.47 30.95
CA LEU A 676 -13.73 -14.36 31.90
C LEU A 676 -14.29 -14.76 33.27
N LEU A 677 -15.47 -15.39 33.31
CA LEU A 677 -16.13 -15.77 34.56
C LEU A 677 -15.39 -16.88 35.32
N SER A 678 -14.72 -17.78 34.62
CA SER A 678 -13.99 -18.91 35.22
C SER A 678 -12.55 -18.56 35.63
N ASN A 679 -11.85 -17.72 34.87
CA ASN A 679 -10.44 -17.40 35.12
C ASN A 679 -10.22 -16.20 36.05
N THR A 680 -11.21 -15.32 36.20
CA THR A 680 -11.07 -14.13 37.05
C THR A 680 -11.36 -14.48 38.50
N ASP A 681 -10.50 -14.06 39.43
CA ASP A 681 -10.71 -14.25 40.87
C ASP A 681 -12.00 -13.56 41.37
N LEU A 682 -12.75 -14.22 42.25
CA LEU A 682 -14.09 -13.80 42.70
C LEU A 682 -14.14 -12.35 43.24
N ASP A 683 -13.04 -11.88 43.83
CA ASP A 683 -12.87 -10.55 44.42
C ASP A 683 -12.56 -9.43 43.41
N GLN A 684 -12.12 -9.76 42.19
CA GLN A 684 -11.82 -8.77 41.15
C GLN A 684 -13.07 -8.33 40.39
N PRO A 685 -13.27 -7.01 40.17
CA PRO A 685 -14.44 -6.49 39.46
C PRO A 685 -14.48 -6.97 38.01
N LEU A 686 -15.65 -7.44 37.56
CA LEU A 686 -15.86 -7.93 36.18
C LEU A 686 -15.90 -6.83 35.10
N VAL A 687 -16.16 -5.59 35.52
CA VAL A 687 -16.22 -4.42 34.65
C VAL A 687 -15.56 -3.27 35.40
N THR A 688 -14.56 -2.67 34.79
CA THR A 688 -13.92 -1.44 35.31
C THR A 688 -14.49 -0.20 34.61
N MET A 689 -14.32 0.99 35.21
CA MET A 689 -14.91 2.24 34.70
C MET A 689 -14.37 2.67 33.33
N ASP A 690 -13.19 2.18 32.95
CA ASP A 690 -12.49 2.54 31.70
C ASP A 690 -12.78 1.56 30.55
N GLU A 691 -13.53 0.49 30.81
CA GLU A 691 -13.83 -0.55 29.83
C GLU A 691 -15.05 -0.23 28.97
N ASN A 692 -14.94 -0.47 27.66
CA ASN A 692 -15.96 -0.13 26.68
C ASN A 692 -16.72 -1.37 26.16
N ASN A 693 -17.79 -1.11 25.41
CA ASN A 693 -18.66 -2.15 24.82
C ASN A 693 -18.00 -2.95 23.68
N GLU A 694 -16.71 -2.75 23.41
CA GLU A 694 -15.95 -3.39 22.34
C GLU A 694 -14.80 -4.26 22.87
N THR A 695 -14.36 -4.04 24.11
CA THR A 695 -13.26 -4.78 24.73
C THR A 695 -13.71 -5.69 25.88
N ASN A 696 -14.75 -5.32 26.64
CA ASN A 696 -15.20 -6.13 27.76
C ASN A 696 -16.24 -7.21 27.34
N PRO A 697 -15.99 -8.51 27.59
CA PRO A 697 -16.89 -9.59 27.21
C PRO A 697 -18.32 -9.49 27.77
N VAL A 698 -18.50 -8.95 28.98
CA VAL A 698 -19.82 -8.77 29.61
C VAL A 698 -20.61 -7.68 28.88
N LEU A 699 -19.96 -6.55 28.57
CA LEU A 699 -20.59 -5.43 27.87
C LEU A 699 -20.91 -5.79 26.41
N ILE A 700 -19.99 -6.50 25.75
CA ILE A 700 -20.20 -7.07 24.41
C ILE A 700 -21.39 -8.03 24.41
N ALA A 701 -21.45 -8.97 25.36
CA ALA A 701 -22.55 -9.93 25.46
C ALA A 701 -23.90 -9.22 25.68
N LYS A 702 -23.96 -8.21 26.56
CA LYS A 702 -25.18 -7.41 26.77
C LYS A 702 -25.63 -6.70 25.50
N LYS A 703 -24.71 -6.04 24.80
CA LYS A 703 -24.98 -5.36 23.52
C LYS A 703 -25.51 -6.34 22.47
N ILE A 704 -24.86 -7.47 22.30
CA ILE A 704 -25.22 -8.48 21.30
C ILE A 704 -26.57 -9.11 21.62
N VAL A 705 -26.84 -9.42 22.89
CA VAL A 705 -28.14 -9.93 23.33
C VAL A 705 -29.26 -8.94 23.02
N CYS A 706 -29.09 -7.66 23.35
CA CYS A 706 -30.08 -6.64 23.01
C CYS A 706 -30.32 -6.55 21.49
N ILE A 707 -29.29 -6.55 20.66
CA ILE A 707 -29.46 -6.38 19.21
C ILE A 707 -30.01 -7.66 18.56
N TYR A 708 -29.52 -8.85 18.95
CA TYR A 708 -29.79 -10.10 18.22
C TYR A 708 -30.99 -10.87 18.74
N ILE A 709 -31.27 -10.79 20.05
CA ILE A 709 -32.39 -11.54 20.65
C ILE A 709 -33.69 -10.73 20.54
N GLU A 710 -33.63 -9.40 20.65
CA GLU A 710 -34.82 -8.54 20.50
C GLU A 710 -35.27 -8.42 19.03
N ASN A 711 -34.34 -8.57 18.08
CA ASN A 711 -34.68 -8.62 16.65
C ASN A 711 -35.09 -10.05 16.22
N LEU A 712 -36.36 -10.21 15.82
CA LEU A 712 -36.95 -11.51 15.46
C LEU A 712 -36.24 -12.18 14.28
N GLU A 713 -35.81 -11.43 13.27
CA GLU A 713 -35.20 -11.97 12.05
C GLU A 713 -33.80 -12.53 12.32
N ILE A 714 -33.01 -11.81 13.12
CA ILE A 714 -31.67 -12.23 13.53
C ILE A 714 -31.78 -13.41 14.52
N SER A 715 -32.71 -13.33 15.46
CA SER A 715 -32.95 -14.38 16.45
C SER A 715 -33.22 -15.72 15.76
N GLN A 716 -34.01 -15.79 14.69
CA GLN A 716 -34.26 -17.05 13.98
C GLN A 716 -33.00 -17.73 13.42
N LYS A 717 -31.97 -16.96 13.06
CA LYS A 717 -30.70 -17.48 12.51
C LYS A 717 -29.77 -18.05 13.59
N VAL A 718 -30.02 -17.76 14.88
CA VAL A 718 -29.18 -18.21 16.01
C VAL A 718 -29.79 -19.43 16.68
N GLN A 719 -28.97 -20.44 16.98
CA GLN A 719 -29.43 -21.65 17.67
C GLN A 719 -29.94 -21.35 19.08
N THR A 720 -31.09 -21.94 19.45
CA THR A 720 -31.74 -21.72 20.76
C THR A 720 -30.82 -22.05 21.94
N LYS A 721 -30.08 -23.16 21.87
CA LYS A 721 -29.12 -23.58 22.92
C LYS A 721 -28.03 -22.54 23.18
N ASN A 722 -27.54 -21.89 22.13
CA ASN A 722 -26.49 -20.87 22.24
C ASN A 722 -27.02 -19.58 22.89
N LYS A 723 -28.27 -19.21 22.59
CA LYS A 723 -28.94 -18.08 23.25
C LYS A 723 -29.17 -18.34 24.74
N GLU A 724 -29.71 -19.52 25.06
CA GLU A 724 -29.93 -19.94 26.45
C GLU A 724 -28.62 -19.91 27.24
N THR A 725 -27.55 -20.44 26.66
CA THR A 725 -26.20 -20.41 27.26
C THR A 725 -25.74 -18.97 27.52
N CYS A 726 -25.91 -18.06 26.56
CA CYS A 726 -25.53 -16.65 26.71
C CYS A 726 -26.29 -15.96 27.83
N ILE A 727 -27.62 -16.16 27.89
CA ILE A 727 -28.49 -15.59 28.94
C ILE A 727 -28.09 -16.12 30.32
N ILE A 728 -27.81 -17.43 30.43
CA ILE A 728 -27.35 -18.03 31.70
C ILE A 728 -26.01 -17.41 32.14
N LEU A 729 -25.05 -17.26 31.23
CA LEU A 729 -23.75 -16.65 31.54
C LEU A 729 -23.89 -15.18 31.95
N LEU A 730 -24.79 -14.41 31.32
CA LEU A 730 -25.07 -13.03 31.71
C LEU A 730 -25.71 -12.93 33.10
N LYS A 731 -26.68 -13.81 33.41
CA LYS A 731 -27.25 -13.91 34.77
C LYS A 731 -26.19 -14.29 35.80
N LEU A 732 -25.24 -15.17 35.45
CA LEU A 732 -24.11 -15.53 36.31
C LEU A 732 -23.16 -14.35 36.55
N ALA A 733 -22.91 -13.53 35.52
CA ALA A 733 -22.14 -12.29 35.66
C ALA A 733 -22.86 -11.26 36.56
N ASP A 734 -24.18 -11.15 36.47
CA ASP A 734 -24.97 -10.27 37.35
C ASP A 734 -24.98 -10.78 38.81
N ALA A 735 -25.08 -12.10 39.02
CA ALA A 735 -24.94 -12.72 40.34
C ALA A 735 -23.56 -12.48 40.97
N ARG A 736 -22.50 -12.56 40.16
CA ARG A 736 -21.14 -12.23 40.61
C ARG A 736 -20.97 -10.75 40.96
N ARG A 737 -21.66 -9.84 40.25
CA ARG A 737 -21.68 -8.42 40.62
C ARG A 737 -22.36 -8.19 41.98
N ALA A 738 -23.47 -8.89 42.26
CA ALA A 738 -24.13 -8.85 43.57
C ALA A 738 -23.25 -9.41 44.69
N TYR A 739 -22.49 -10.49 44.41
CA TYR A 739 -21.51 -11.07 45.33
C TYR A 739 -20.43 -10.06 45.72
N GLN A 740 -19.87 -9.35 44.72
CA GLN A 740 -18.86 -8.30 44.94
C GLN A 740 -19.40 -7.11 45.74
N ALA A 741 -20.67 -6.76 45.53
CA ALA A 741 -21.38 -5.75 46.32
C ALA A 741 -21.73 -6.23 47.76
N LYS A 742 -21.33 -7.45 48.15
CA LYS A 742 -21.64 -8.09 49.45
C LYS A 742 -23.14 -8.29 49.70
N GLN A 743 -23.94 -8.37 48.64
CA GLN A 743 -25.38 -8.63 48.71
C GLN A 743 -25.64 -10.14 48.71
N TRP A 744 -25.35 -10.81 49.83
CA TRP A 744 -25.33 -12.27 49.91
C TRP A 744 -26.70 -12.93 49.66
N GLU A 745 -27.78 -12.36 50.20
CA GLU A 745 -29.15 -12.88 50.01
C GLU A 745 -29.59 -12.77 48.55
N THR A 746 -29.35 -11.62 47.92
CA THR A 746 -29.66 -11.36 46.51
C THR A 746 -28.86 -12.27 45.60
N THR A 747 -27.59 -12.51 45.93
CA THR A 747 -26.71 -13.43 45.19
C THR A 747 -27.26 -14.86 45.24
N LEU A 748 -27.66 -15.36 46.41
CA LEU A 748 -28.23 -16.71 46.54
C LEU A 748 -29.54 -16.85 45.76
N ALA A 749 -30.44 -15.86 45.85
CA ALA A 749 -31.70 -15.88 45.10
C ALA A 749 -31.47 -15.90 43.58
N GLN A 750 -30.51 -15.12 43.08
CA GLN A 750 -30.15 -15.11 41.65
C GLN A 750 -29.55 -16.43 41.19
N ILE A 751 -28.73 -17.09 42.03
CA ILE A 751 -28.15 -18.40 41.70
C ILE A 751 -29.21 -19.52 41.77
N GLU A 752 -30.17 -19.43 42.70
CA GLU A 752 -31.30 -20.35 42.78
C GLU A 752 -32.17 -20.28 41.52
N GLU A 753 -32.42 -19.07 40.98
CA GLU A 753 -33.17 -18.85 39.74
C GLU A 753 -32.51 -19.50 38.50
N LEU A 754 -31.19 -19.67 38.51
CA LEU A 754 -30.46 -20.31 37.40
C LEU A 754 -30.73 -21.81 37.29
N ASP A 755 -31.26 -22.45 38.34
CA ASP A 755 -31.54 -23.89 38.42
C ASP A 755 -30.33 -24.78 38.01
N LEU A 756 -29.11 -24.33 38.30
CA LEU A 756 -27.86 -25.06 38.01
C LEU A 756 -27.38 -25.90 39.21
N LEU A 757 -27.70 -25.48 40.43
CA LEU A 757 -27.24 -26.09 41.68
C LEU A 757 -28.41 -26.59 42.54
N PRO A 758 -28.20 -27.58 43.41
CA PRO A 758 -29.28 -28.18 44.20
C PRO A 758 -29.60 -27.37 45.47
N PHE A 759 -30.58 -26.48 45.39
CA PHE A 759 -31.09 -25.70 46.54
C PHE A 759 -32.22 -26.43 47.30
N SER A 760 -32.90 -27.40 46.68
CA SER A 760 -34.15 -27.97 47.20
C SER A 760 -33.93 -29.15 48.16
N ASP A 761 -33.52 -30.32 47.63
CA ASP A 761 -33.47 -31.59 48.36
C ASP A 761 -32.29 -32.49 47.95
N GLU A 762 -31.96 -33.51 48.75
CA GLU A 762 -30.84 -34.43 48.44
C GLU A 762 -31.05 -35.20 47.13
N VAL A 763 -32.30 -35.41 46.70
CA VAL A 763 -32.62 -36.05 45.42
C VAL A 763 -32.28 -35.11 44.26
N SER A 764 -32.51 -33.80 44.39
CA SER A 764 -32.08 -32.81 43.40
C SER A 764 -30.56 -32.81 43.22
N ALA A 765 -29.76 -33.02 44.27
CA ALA A 765 -28.30 -33.10 44.15
C ALA A 765 -27.85 -34.23 43.23
N ARG A 766 -28.49 -35.41 43.32
CA ARG A 766 -28.22 -36.55 42.43
C ARG A 766 -28.69 -36.29 41.01
N ARG A 767 -29.88 -35.68 40.83
CA ARG A 767 -30.44 -35.34 39.53
C ARG A 767 -29.56 -34.33 38.79
N LYS A 768 -29.20 -33.21 39.44
CA LYS A 768 -28.32 -32.18 38.86
C LYS A 768 -26.93 -32.74 38.52
N ALA A 769 -26.42 -33.70 39.29
CA ALA A 769 -25.16 -34.37 38.97
C ALA A 769 -25.25 -35.24 37.70
N GLN A 770 -26.42 -35.82 37.40
CA GLN A 770 -26.65 -36.53 36.13
C GLN A 770 -26.76 -35.52 34.97
N ASP A 771 -27.55 -34.46 35.17
CA ASP A 771 -27.76 -33.39 34.20
C ASP A 771 -26.47 -32.64 33.84
N PHE A 772 -25.47 -32.64 34.73
CA PHE A 772 -24.15 -32.05 34.52
C PHE A 772 -23.47 -32.51 33.22
N THR A 773 -23.74 -33.75 32.78
CA THR A 773 -23.19 -34.28 31.51
C THR A 773 -23.86 -33.71 30.27
N ALA A 774 -25.08 -33.20 30.39
CA ALA A 774 -25.86 -32.60 29.30
C ALA A 774 -25.70 -31.08 29.21
N LEU A 775 -25.06 -30.43 30.20
CA LEU A 775 -24.81 -29.00 30.21
C LEU A 775 -23.79 -28.59 29.13
N ASN A 776 -23.92 -27.36 28.65
CA ASN A 776 -22.95 -26.76 27.73
C ASN A 776 -21.58 -26.63 28.41
N GLU A 777 -20.49 -26.88 27.68
CA GLU A 777 -19.11 -26.79 28.18
C GLU A 777 -18.80 -25.43 28.81
N ASN A 778 -19.31 -24.34 28.22
CA ASN A 778 -19.17 -22.98 28.75
C ASN A 778 -19.84 -22.79 30.12
N ILE A 779 -20.92 -23.53 30.40
CA ILE A 779 -21.57 -23.50 31.72
C ILE A 779 -20.80 -24.37 32.70
N VAL A 780 -20.41 -25.58 32.27
CA VAL A 780 -19.66 -26.55 33.08
C VAL A 780 -18.39 -25.93 33.66
N LYS A 781 -17.67 -25.13 32.87
CA LYS A 781 -16.43 -24.44 33.28
C LYS A 781 -16.63 -23.46 34.45
N ASN A 782 -17.86 -22.94 34.62
CA ASN A 782 -18.21 -21.96 35.65
C ASN A 782 -18.87 -22.57 36.90
N ILE A 783 -19.21 -23.86 36.90
CA ILE A 783 -19.78 -24.54 38.08
C ILE A 783 -18.85 -24.51 39.30
N PRO A 784 -17.51 -24.71 39.18
CA PRO A 784 -16.59 -24.62 40.30
C PRO A 784 -16.62 -23.26 41.01
N THR A 785 -16.59 -22.17 40.25
CA THR A 785 -16.61 -20.80 40.79
C THR A 785 -17.97 -20.47 41.41
N LEU A 786 -19.06 -20.94 40.79
CA LEU A 786 -20.42 -20.82 41.32
C LEU A 786 -20.58 -21.51 42.68
N LEU A 787 -20.05 -22.74 42.83
CA LEU A 787 -20.10 -23.49 44.10
C LEU A 787 -19.35 -22.75 45.21
N VAL A 788 -18.16 -22.21 44.92
CA VAL A 788 -17.39 -21.44 45.90
C VAL A 788 -18.14 -20.16 46.31
N MET A 789 -18.76 -19.48 45.35
CA MET A 789 -19.57 -18.29 45.59
C MET A 789 -20.78 -18.59 46.49
N VAL A 790 -21.53 -19.67 46.23
CA VAL A 790 -22.67 -20.11 47.07
C VAL A 790 -22.21 -20.45 48.49
N MET A 791 -21.18 -21.29 48.64
CA MET A 791 -20.67 -21.70 49.95
C MET A 791 -20.14 -20.51 50.75
N SER A 792 -19.48 -19.55 50.09
CA SER A 792 -19.02 -18.32 50.70
C SER A 792 -20.19 -17.43 51.17
N CYS A 793 -21.23 -17.25 50.34
CA CYS A 793 -22.44 -16.53 50.75
C CYS A 793 -23.10 -17.16 51.97
N ILE A 794 -23.25 -18.49 51.98
CA ILE A 794 -23.86 -19.23 53.09
C ILE A 794 -23.04 -19.04 54.37
N SER A 795 -21.72 -19.19 54.30
CA SER A 795 -20.83 -18.99 55.45
C SER A 795 -20.95 -17.58 56.04
N GLN A 796 -20.95 -16.54 55.18
CA GLN A 796 -21.08 -15.15 55.61
C GLN A 796 -22.47 -14.84 56.20
N LEU A 797 -23.54 -15.40 55.64
CA LEU A 797 -24.88 -15.24 56.18
C LEU A 797 -25.05 -15.94 57.53
N ILE A 798 -24.52 -17.16 57.69
CA ILE A 798 -24.53 -17.86 58.98
C ILE A 798 -23.72 -17.09 60.01
N ALA A 799 -22.53 -16.57 59.66
CA ALA A 799 -21.72 -15.74 60.55
C ALA A 799 -22.44 -14.44 60.96
N GLY A 800 -23.06 -13.74 60.01
CA GLY A 800 -23.83 -12.52 60.27
C GLY A 800 -25.08 -12.78 61.13
N LEU A 801 -25.80 -13.87 60.87
CA LEU A 801 -26.90 -14.30 61.71
C LEU A 801 -26.37 -14.62 63.12
N ASN A 802 -25.32 -15.41 63.28
CA ASN A 802 -24.78 -15.77 64.59
C ASN A 802 -24.24 -14.58 65.40
N GLN A 803 -23.75 -13.51 64.77
CA GLN A 803 -23.29 -12.28 65.43
C GLN A 803 -24.44 -11.38 65.94
N SER A 804 -25.67 -11.54 65.44
CA SER A 804 -26.81 -10.74 65.91
C SER A 804 -27.31 -11.20 67.30
N ASP A 805 -27.42 -10.28 68.26
CA ASP A 805 -27.73 -10.55 69.68
C ASP A 805 -29.15 -11.10 69.94
N TYR A 806 -30.05 -11.09 68.96
CA TYR A 806 -31.41 -11.62 69.09
C TYR A 806 -31.48 -13.10 68.67
N GLN A 807 -31.84 -13.98 69.61
CA GLN A 807 -32.17 -15.38 69.34
C GLN A 807 -33.68 -15.53 69.09
N SER A 808 -34.06 -15.90 67.87
CA SER A 808 -35.45 -16.21 67.49
C SER A 808 -35.55 -17.62 66.89
N VAL A 809 -36.70 -18.28 67.04
CA VAL A 809 -36.96 -19.60 66.43
C VAL A 809 -36.85 -19.53 64.91
N THR A 810 -37.25 -18.41 64.31
CA THR A 810 -37.16 -18.14 62.86
C THR A 810 -35.71 -18.09 62.37
N LYS A 811 -34.79 -17.54 63.17
CA LYS A 811 -33.35 -17.52 62.89
C LYS A 811 -32.75 -18.92 62.88
N ALA A 812 -33.12 -19.76 63.86
CA ALA A 812 -32.67 -21.16 63.91
C ALA A 812 -33.16 -21.96 62.68
N GLN A 813 -34.40 -21.71 62.23
CA GLN A 813 -34.94 -22.32 61.01
C GLN A 813 -34.22 -21.84 59.74
N GLN A 814 -33.88 -20.55 59.64
CA GLN A 814 -33.12 -20.01 58.51
C GLN A 814 -31.69 -20.55 58.45
N VAL A 815 -31.01 -20.66 59.59
CA VAL A 815 -29.67 -21.26 59.66
C VAL A 815 -29.71 -22.74 59.27
N GLU A 816 -30.71 -23.50 59.72
CA GLU A 816 -30.87 -24.91 59.33
C GLU A 816 -31.16 -25.06 57.84
N ALA A 817 -31.98 -24.18 57.25
CA ALA A 817 -32.24 -24.16 55.82
C ALA A 817 -30.95 -23.88 55.01
N LEU A 818 -30.15 -22.89 55.41
CA LEU A 818 -28.87 -22.57 54.77
C LEU A 818 -27.85 -23.72 54.90
N LYS A 819 -27.79 -24.37 56.08
CA LYS A 819 -26.97 -25.58 56.29
C LYS A 819 -27.41 -26.75 55.41
N ASN A 820 -28.72 -26.89 55.16
CA ASN A 820 -29.24 -27.91 54.26
C ASN A 820 -28.81 -27.67 52.80
N VAL A 821 -28.86 -26.41 52.33
CA VAL A 821 -28.35 -26.03 51.00
C VAL A 821 -26.84 -26.33 50.89
N SER A 822 -26.04 -25.97 51.90
CA SER A 822 -24.61 -26.31 51.96
C SER A 822 -24.36 -27.81 51.82
N ARG A 823 -25.12 -28.64 52.56
CA ARG A 823 -25.03 -30.11 52.49
C ARG A 823 -25.35 -30.64 51.09
N ASN A 824 -26.40 -30.13 50.46
CA ASN A 824 -26.82 -30.51 49.12
C ASN A 824 -25.75 -30.14 48.07
N CYS A 825 -25.19 -28.93 48.15
CA CYS A 825 -24.11 -28.47 47.28
C CYS A 825 -22.83 -29.31 47.45
N MET A 826 -22.48 -29.70 48.69
CA MET A 826 -21.33 -30.57 48.96
C MET A 826 -21.53 -31.99 48.45
N MET A 827 -22.74 -32.55 48.58
CA MET A 827 -23.08 -33.85 47.97
C MET A 827 -22.92 -33.80 46.46
N TYR A 828 -23.45 -32.76 45.81
CA TYR A 828 -23.28 -32.56 44.38
C TYR A 828 -21.81 -32.41 44.00
N ALA A 829 -21.04 -31.57 44.71
CA ALA A 829 -19.62 -31.38 44.46
C ALA A 829 -18.82 -32.69 44.58
N GLY A 830 -19.16 -33.55 45.56
CA GLY A 830 -18.55 -34.87 45.73
C GLY A 830 -18.85 -35.85 44.58
N MET A 831 -20.04 -35.76 43.98
CA MET A 831 -20.42 -36.57 42.81
C MET A 831 -19.71 -36.11 41.52
N VAL A 832 -19.36 -34.83 41.42
CA VAL A 832 -18.77 -34.23 40.21
C VAL A 832 -17.26 -33.90 40.37
N GLN A 833 -16.65 -34.31 41.49
CA GLN A 833 -15.28 -33.94 41.89
C GLN A 833 -14.19 -34.19 40.83
N TYR A 834 -14.32 -35.25 40.02
CA TYR A 834 -13.32 -35.61 39.00
C TYR A 834 -13.33 -34.69 37.77
N LYS A 835 -14.36 -33.87 37.63
CA LYS A 835 -14.53 -32.90 36.53
C LYS A 835 -14.30 -31.45 36.98
N MET A 836 -13.83 -31.25 38.22
CA MET A 836 -13.54 -29.93 38.79
C MET A 836 -12.05 -29.80 39.14
N PRO A 837 -11.51 -28.56 39.23
CA PRO A 837 -10.17 -28.34 39.72
C PRO A 837 -10.00 -28.87 41.16
N ARG A 838 -8.88 -29.54 41.44
CA ARG A 838 -8.61 -30.15 42.77
C ARG A 838 -8.65 -29.12 43.91
N GLU A 839 -8.19 -27.90 43.61
CA GLU A 839 -8.14 -26.79 44.56
C GLU A 839 -9.54 -26.36 45.00
N THR A 840 -10.50 -26.31 44.06
CA THR A 840 -11.89 -25.93 44.34
C THR A 840 -12.52 -26.88 45.37
N TYR A 841 -12.36 -28.19 45.21
CA TYR A 841 -12.94 -29.15 46.16
C TYR A 841 -12.36 -29.01 47.57
N SER A 842 -11.06 -28.72 47.67
CA SER A 842 -10.42 -28.47 48.97
C SER A 842 -10.92 -27.17 49.63
N ALA A 843 -11.18 -26.13 48.84
CA ALA A 843 -11.74 -24.87 49.32
C ALA A 843 -13.19 -25.04 49.79
N LEU A 844 -14.00 -25.82 49.05
CA LEU A 844 -15.38 -26.13 49.42
C LEU A 844 -15.47 -26.88 50.75
N ILE A 845 -14.56 -27.83 51.02
CA ILE A 845 -14.51 -28.53 52.31
C ILE A 845 -14.20 -27.56 53.46
N ARG A 846 -13.27 -26.62 53.26
CA ARG A 846 -12.96 -25.60 54.29
C ARG A 846 -14.19 -24.74 54.60
N LEU A 847 -14.85 -24.24 53.56
CA LEU A 847 -16.07 -23.44 53.70
C LEU A 847 -17.22 -24.24 54.35
N ASP A 848 -17.36 -25.54 54.05
CA ASP A 848 -18.38 -26.38 54.69
C ASP A 848 -18.13 -26.59 56.19
N ILE A 849 -16.86 -26.67 56.61
CA ILE A 849 -16.50 -26.71 58.03
C ILE A 849 -16.87 -25.38 58.70
N ASP A 850 -16.55 -24.25 58.07
CA ASP A 850 -16.89 -22.91 58.58
C ASP A 850 -18.41 -22.70 58.68
N CYS A 851 -19.21 -23.35 57.83
CA CYS A 851 -20.68 -23.35 57.94
C CYS A 851 -21.21 -24.22 59.09
N LYS A 852 -20.45 -25.20 59.57
CA LYS A 852 -20.86 -26.14 60.62
C LYS A 852 -20.51 -25.66 62.03
N VAL A 853 -19.40 -24.93 62.16
CA VAL A 853 -18.99 -24.20 63.37
C VAL A 853 -19.92 -23.00 63.58
#